data_AF-A0A2T0BGN9-F1
#
_entry.id   AF-A0A2T0BGN9-F1
#
_cell.length_a   1.000
_cell.length_b   1.000
_cell.length_c   1.000
_cell.angle_alpha   90.00
_cell.angle_beta   90.00
_cell.angle_gamma   90.00
#
_symmetry.space_group_name_H-M   'P 1'
#
loop_
_entity.id
_entity.type
_entity.pdbx_description
1 polymer ?
#
loop_
_entity_poly.entity_id
_entity_poly.type
_entity_poly.pdbx_seq_one_letter_code
_entity_poly.pdbx_strand_id
1 'polypeptide(L)'
;MNKRKLTILITIALTLITATTISAMYYLNKSEKIQTEVVRVEKETDSVDMDTEEIIIPPKVVNLDRLEIPGTNSDALNSWDTVESSKLYLLSSNGNGNGNGNSNGNSNGNGNSNGNSDGIGNVNAGITTDYLEDYREQYHFSVAEAWANDPNGMVYFNGEYHLFYQYYPDDVVWGPMHWGHAVSKDLIHWEELSIALEPDEGGTIFSGSAIVDKDNTSGFFDGIEGGGLVAIYTQHYKNDEGIEKQKQSIAYSKDDGRTWTKYEGNPVISTEDDPLNDSAFRDPKVFYNEDSDEWMMVVAGGPLRFFSSTDLKTWEPEAMQPEIQTECPDIFKLEVGDTGNFKWVLSEGGRYYRVGDFKEVDGIWTFIPDTDERFVMNFSKDSYAAQTYYGVGENGTPDGRRIMINWMNNWDYCNAIAPITKTFNGQFTLQTELKLAETADGVRMIQQPIEEYETLRKEPTTFEDVTISPDQTNVMSSLSGSQYEIVAEFAPDADTTEFGFKLRVGKDADQETIVKYNTETKEVTLDRTKSGQAPINFAQAYSSKINKTADGKIQLHIFVDSSSVEVYGNNGEVCGAAQVFPNRSSQGIEVYSLGGKTKATINYYPLSGIWNNELKGTKAVLVSLSEEELGKTVGEEFSVYTAILPEAADQGVTWKFSDAQVLEIVSQDNIKTTFKTVKAGSTTLTAVSKDGKAEKTANLNIYGNDPSSIIKDLSNFSTNGTWYVKDDAYVGNDEGDAFAVAEQTNEIGMVSTLAADADVSDGNTAGLILLSQNANPKEGSVIVNINKNGEFRVFEFTGLDGDGNPIVKDLIYGIVPKADDSIYKLRAEVNGKHIKYWINDELVCDTNQDFETGRFGLNVFGGQTAFKNVTLENNVPSTKTSIPESGLTFDNTPGDLHVSDDSYVVDKGKDQNGFAISDQNIDIAKNTYTLDMDSKILGDWRNQIPASGDVAGVVLFAQSDDFFAGGGIIANVGKWGSWRMFARLPDGSEVELANGNVGETTYRTYKLKVKLEGNKISF
;
A
#
# COMPACT_ATOMS: atom_id res chain seq x y z
N MET A 1 29.63 8.03 42.05
CA MET A 1 28.57 8.13 41.03
C MET A 1 28.56 9.53 40.44
N ASN A 2 29.33 9.80 39.37
CA ASN A 2 29.25 11.05 38.58
C ASN A 2 30.21 10.99 37.36
N LYS A 3 29.80 10.27 36.31
CA LYS A 3 30.42 10.37 34.97
C LYS A 3 29.40 10.27 33.82
N ARG A 4 28.26 9.59 34.00
CA ARG A 4 27.24 9.45 32.94
C ARG A 4 26.36 10.69 32.68
N LYS A 5 26.14 11.57 33.68
CA LYS A 5 25.33 12.79 33.48
C LYS A 5 26.08 13.93 32.76
N LEU A 6 27.42 13.93 32.78
CA LEU A 6 28.22 14.98 32.13
C LEU A 6 28.37 14.75 30.61
N THR A 7 28.37 13.49 30.16
CA THR A 7 28.45 13.16 28.72
C THR A 7 27.14 13.50 27.99
N ILE A 8 25.98 13.30 28.62
CA ILE A 8 24.67 13.59 28.01
C ILE A 8 24.43 15.10 27.86
N LEU A 9 24.88 15.92 28.82
CA LEU A 9 24.80 17.38 28.73
C LEU A 9 25.73 17.99 27.67
N ILE A 10 26.88 17.36 27.40
CA ILE A 10 27.81 17.82 26.34
C ILE A 10 27.26 17.48 24.94
N THR A 11 26.60 16.32 24.79
CA THR A 11 25.95 15.95 23.52
C THR A 11 24.78 16.87 23.18
N ILE A 12 23.94 17.22 24.16
CA ILE A 12 22.80 18.14 23.96
C ILE A 12 23.28 19.57 23.61
N ALA A 13 24.36 20.05 24.24
CA ALA A 13 24.91 21.37 23.94
C ALA A 13 25.56 21.46 22.53
N LEU A 14 26.12 20.36 22.01
CA LEU A 14 26.69 20.32 20.66
C LEU A 14 25.63 20.25 19.57
N THR A 15 24.48 19.62 19.82
CA THR A 15 23.34 19.57 18.87
C THR A 15 22.58 20.91 18.80
N LEU A 16 22.54 21.69 19.89
CA LEU A 16 21.93 23.03 19.91
C LEU A 16 22.77 24.11 19.21
N ILE A 17 24.09 23.92 19.09
CA ILE A 17 25.01 24.86 18.40
C ILE A 17 24.97 24.67 16.87
N THR A 18 24.66 23.47 16.37
CA THR A 18 24.47 23.22 14.93
C THR A 18 23.09 23.63 14.42
N ALA A 19 22.06 23.65 15.26
CA ALA A 19 20.72 24.11 14.87
C ALA A 19 20.60 25.65 14.74
N THR A 20 21.38 26.42 15.52
CA THR A 20 21.35 27.88 15.52
C THR A 20 22.19 28.55 14.41
N THR A 21 22.96 27.79 13.64
CA THR A 21 23.75 28.32 12.50
C THR A 21 23.09 28.14 11.13
N ILE A 22 21.98 27.40 11.02
CA ILE A 22 21.25 27.22 9.76
C ILE A 22 20.06 28.20 9.62
N SER A 23 19.46 28.64 10.73
CA SER A 23 18.37 29.63 10.71
C SER A 23 18.83 31.09 10.51
N ALA A 24 20.14 31.38 10.56
CA ALA A 24 20.67 32.75 10.44
C ALA A 24 21.05 33.17 9.01
N MET A 25 20.88 32.31 7.99
CA MET A 25 21.18 32.63 6.59
C MET A 25 19.97 32.85 5.67
N TYR A 26 18.74 32.76 6.19
CA TYR A 26 17.54 32.98 5.35
C TYR A 26 16.79 34.30 5.62
N TYR A 27 17.15 35.05 6.67
CA TYR A 27 16.56 36.36 6.98
C TYR A 27 17.54 37.50 6.70
N LEU A 28 17.68 37.89 5.43
CA LEU A 28 18.33 39.14 5.03
C LEU A 28 17.99 39.55 3.59
N ASN A 29 16.72 39.91 3.31
CA ASN A 29 16.33 40.98 2.38
C ASN A 29 14.80 41.03 2.16
N LYS A 30 14.07 41.88 2.88
CA LYS A 30 13.66 43.21 2.40
C LYS A 30 12.68 43.85 3.36
N SER A 31 12.91 45.13 3.55
CA SER A 31 12.36 46.06 4.52
C SER A 31 11.11 46.79 4.04
N GLU A 32 10.23 47.06 5.02
CA GLU A 32 9.47 48.30 5.27
C GLU A 32 8.39 48.78 4.27
N LYS A 33 7.15 48.86 4.77
CA LYS A 33 6.51 50.16 5.04
C LYS A 33 5.34 50.07 6.03
N ILE A 34 5.22 51.14 6.80
CA ILE A 34 4.43 51.32 8.03
C ILE A 34 3.19 52.20 7.75
N GLN A 35 2.12 51.93 8.51
CA GLN A 35 0.96 52.77 8.94
C GLN A 35 -0.05 53.31 7.92
N THR A 36 -1.34 53.09 8.22
CA THR A 36 -2.18 54.15 8.86
C THR A 36 -3.47 53.57 9.48
N GLU A 37 -3.77 54.04 10.70
CA GLU A 37 -5.07 53.92 11.40
C GLU A 37 -6.19 54.67 10.66
N VAL A 38 -7.43 54.18 10.77
CA VAL A 38 -8.62 55.05 10.93
C VAL A 38 -9.57 54.42 11.95
N VAL A 39 -9.99 55.28 12.88
CA VAL A 39 -10.82 55.04 14.06
C VAL A 39 -12.28 55.42 13.79
N ARG A 40 -13.22 54.70 14.43
CA ARG A 40 -14.64 55.03 14.76
C ARG A 40 -15.62 55.13 13.58
N VAL A 41 -16.89 54.71 13.72
CA VAL A 41 -17.88 55.21 14.69
C VAL A 41 -18.97 54.18 14.97
N GLU A 42 -19.32 54.06 16.24
CA GLU A 42 -20.47 53.37 16.84
C GLU A 42 -21.83 53.86 16.29
N LYS A 43 -22.83 52.99 16.27
CA LYS A 43 -24.17 53.40 16.73
C LYS A 43 -25.02 52.22 17.22
N GLU A 44 -25.20 52.22 18.55
CA GLU A 44 -26.39 51.87 19.36
C GLU A 44 -27.64 51.47 18.55
N THR A 45 -28.13 50.23 18.70
CA THR A 45 -29.13 49.77 19.68
C THR A 45 -30.41 50.61 19.73
N ASP A 46 -31.55 49.96 19.49
CA ASP A 46 -32.59 49.90 20.53
C ASP A 46 -33.62 48.80 20.24
N SER A 47 -33.89 48.08 21.32
CA SER A 47 -34.86 47.04 21.65
C SER A 47 -36.32 47.34 21.31
N VAL A 48 -37.13 46.29 21.13
CA VAL A 48 -38.43 46.15 21.81
C VAL A 48 -38.72 44.65 22.02
N ASP A 49 -38.77 44.24 23.30
CA ASP A 49 -39.39 43.00 23.77
C ASP A 49 -40.92 43.13 23.81
N MET A 50 -41.62 42.02 23.51
CA MET A 50 -42.98 41.81 24.00
C MET A 50 -43.10 40.42 24.62
N ASP A 51 -43.52 40.47 25.88
CA ASP A 51 -43.73 39.41 26.87
C ASP A 51 -44.89 38.44 26.57
N THR A 52 -44.65 37.17 26.98
CA THR A 52 -45.58 36.22 27.68
C THR A 52 -46.73 35.62 26.84
N GLU A 53 -47.19 34.37 26.99
CA GLU A 53 -47.44 33.54 28.18
C GLU A 53 -47.47 32.02 27.83
N GLU A 54 -47.06 31.19 28.79
CA GLU A 54 -47.21 29.72 28.81
C GLU A 54 -48.67 29.29 29.06
N ILE A 55 -49.08 28.18 28.42
CA ILE A 55 -50.21 27.35 28.88
C ILE A 55 -49.76 25.88 28.89
N ILE A 56 -49.67 25.32 30.10
CA ILE A 56 -49.42 23.90 30.38
C ILE A 56 -50.75 23.18 30.64
N ILE A 57 -51.04 22.09 29.92
CA ILE A 57 -52.00 21.03 30.30
C ILE A 57 -51.42 19.66 29.83
N PRO A 58 -51.43 18.60 30.67
CA PRO A 58 -50.59 17.39 30.49
C PRO A 58 -51.19 16.29 29.58
N PRO A 59 -50.36 15.38 29.01
CA PRO A 59 -50.84 14.29 28.18
C PRO A 59 -51.36 13.11 29.00
N LYS A 60 -52.54 12.61 28.60
CA LYS A 60 -53.12 11.33 29.01
C LYS A 60 -52.59 10.21 28.11
N VAL A 61 -52.12 9.15 28.75
CA VAL A 61 -51.85 7.83 28.17
C VAL A 61 -53.09 7.27 27.47
N VAL A 62 -52.96 6.87 26.20
CA VAL A 62 -53.91 5.97 25.52
C VAL A 62 -53.12 4.83 24.91
N ASN A 63 -53.47 3.63 25.38
CA ASN A 63 -52.99 2.34 24.93
C ASN A 63 -54.02 1.80 23.91
N LEU A 64 -53.59 1.36 22.73
CA LEU A 64 -54.48 0.73 21.74
C LEU A 64 -53.82 -0.49 21.11
N ASP A 65 -54.09 -1.63 21.73
CA ASP A 65 -54.10 -2.95 21.09
C ASP A 65 -55.33 -3.09 20.16
N ARG A 66 -55.10 -3.80 19.05
CA ARG A 66 -56.06 -4.49 18.15
C ARG A 66 -56.96 -3.65 17.24
N LEU A 67 -56.70 -3.81 15.93
CA LEU A 67 -57.72 -3.76 14.88
C LEU A 67 -57.41 -4.80 13.78
N GLU A 68 -58.11 -5.94 13.84
CA GLU A 68 -58.52 -6.68 12.63
C GLU A 68 -59.74 -5.96 12.03
N ILE A 69 -59.97 -5.93 10.70
CA ILE A 69 -60.97 -6.71 9.90
C ILE A 69 -60.74 -6.42 8.36
N PRO A 70 -61.48 -6.95 7.35
CA PRO A 70 -60.99 -7.98 6.40
C PRO A 70 -61.14 -7.68 4.87
N GLY A 71 -60.38 -8.43 4.05
CA GLY A 71 -60.77 -9.08 2.77
C GLY A 71 -61.32 -8.28 1.58
N THR A 72 -60.70 -8.43 0.40
CA THR A 72 -61.38 -8.76 -0.87
C THR A 72 -60.42 -9.30 -1.95
N ASN A 73 -60.75 -10.51 -2.41
CA ASN A 73 -60.64 -11.18 -3.71
C ASN A 73 -59.59 -10.85 -4.80
N SER A 74 -59.21 -11.99 -5.39
CA SER A 74 -58.52 -12.32 -6.62
C SER A 74 -59.10 -11.77 -7.93
N ASP A 75 -58.23 -11.79 -8.94
CA ASP A 75 -58.44 -11.90 -10.40
C ASP A 75 -58.12 -10.66 -11.24
N ALA A 76 -57.01 -10.77 -12.00
CA ALA A 76 -56.51 -10.01 -13.16
C ALA A 76 -55.00 -9.69 -12.91
N LEU A 77 -54.00 -10.16 -13.66
CA LEU A 77 -53.91 -10.51 -15.07
C LEU A 77 -52.79 -11.55 -15.29
N ASN A 78 -53.10 -12.63 -16.02
CA ASN A 78 -52.15 -13.28 -16.91
C ASN A 78 -52.22 -12.54 -18.25
N SER A 79 -51.08 -12.21 -18.88
CA SER A 79 -50.74 -12.63 -20.26
C SER A 79 -49.57 -11.83 -20.86
N TRP A 80 -48.75 -12.56 -21.65
CA TRP A 80 -47.73 -12.12 -22.63
C TRP A 80 -46.40 -11.62 -22.04
N ASP A 81 -45.21 -11.96 -22.55
CA ASP A 81 -44.76 -12.99 -23.49
C ASP A 81 -43.23 -13.05 -23.36
N THR A 82 -42.67 -14.20 -23.73
CA THR A 82 -41.24 -14.43 -23.98
C THR A 82 -40.59 -13.36 -24.85
N VAL A 83 -39.45 -12.83 -24.40
CA VAL A 83 -38.43 -12.25 -25.29
C VAL A 83 -37.10 -12.95 -25.01
N GLU A 84 -36.67 -13.78 -25.96
CA GLU A 84 -35.26 -14.12 -26.14
C GLU A 84 -34.48 -12.84 -26.44
N SER A 85 -33.41 -12.60 -25.70
CA SER A 85 -32.28 -11.85 -26.23
C SER A 85 -30.98 -12.38 -25.63
N SER A 86 -30.46 -13.41 -26.27
CA SER A 86 -29.03 -13.63 -26.40
C SER A 86 -28.41 -12.43 -27.13
N LYS A 87 -27.49 -11.74 -26.45
CA LYS A 87 -26.33 -11.04 -27.02
C LYS A 87 -25.41 -10.59 -25.87
N LEU A 88 -24.53 -11.51 -25.51
CA LEU A 88 -23.28 -11.24 -24.79
C LEU A 88 -22.52 -10.14 -25.55
N TYR A 89 -22.27 -9.01 -24.90
CA TYR A 89 -21.18 -8.13 -25.31
C TYR A 89 -19.96 -8.50 -24.47
N LEU A 90 -18.93 -8.98 -25.17
CA LEU A 90 -17.57 -9.09 -24.67
C LEU A 90 -17.07 -7.69 -24.31
N LEU A 91 -16.81 -7.43 -23.04
CA LEU A 91 -15.85 -6.41 -22.62
C LEU A 91 -14.57 -7.15 -22.24
N SER A 92 -13.63 -7.17 -23.18
CA SER A 92 -12.23 -7.48 -22.91
C SER A 92 -11.59 -6.23 -22.29
N SER A 93 -11.31 -6.24 -20.99
CA SER A 93 -10.38 -5.29 -20.39
C SER A 93 -8.96 -5.78 -20.65
N ASN A 94 -8.29 -5.20 -21.64
CA ASN A 94 -6.85 -5.29 -21.83
C ASN A 94 -6.34 -3.92 -22.28
N GLY A 95 -5.30 -3.44 -21.60
CA GLY A 95 -4.41 -2.42 -22.16
C GLY A 95 -4.33 -1.12 -21.37
N ASN A 96 -3.40 -1.12 -20.41
CA ASN A 96 -2.76 0.06 -19.85
C ASN A 96 -2.20 0.97 -20.97
N GLY A 97 -2.38 2.28 -20.84
CA GLY A 97 -2.00 3.27 -21.86
C GLY A 97 -1.79 4.65 -21.24
N ASN A 98 -0.64 4.79 -20.59
CA ASN A 98 -0.11 6.06 -20.06
C ASN A 98 0.05 7.08 -21.21
N GLY A 99 -0.59 8.25 -21.09
CA GLY A 99 -0.63 9.27 -22.13
C GLY A 99 -0.70 10.67 -21.54
N ASN A 100 0.44 11.18 -21.09
CA ASN A 100 0.63 12.57 -20.68
C ASN A 100 0.45 13.50 -21.90
N GLY A 101 -0.52 14.42 -21.84
CA GLY A 101 -0.91 15.26 -22.96
C GLY A 101 -1.56 16.58 -22.53
N ASN A 102 -0.72 17.52 -22.11
CA ASN A 102 -1.05 18.93 -21.92
C ASN A 102 -1.63 19.56 -23.21
N SER A 103 -2.86 20.07 -23.18
CA SER A 103 -3.29 21.11 -24.13
C SER A 103 -4.38 22.04 -23.57
N ASN A 104 -3.98 23.29 -23.38
CA ASN A 104 -4.83 24.48 -23.27
C ASN A 104 -5.80 24.58 -24.46
N GLY A 105 -7.08 24.87 -24.17
CA GLY A 105 -8.10 25.12 -25.19
C GLY A 105 -9.35 25.80 -24.65
N ASN A 106 -9.23 27.07 -24.32
CA ASN A 106 -10.32 28.00 -24.03
C ASN A 106 -11.37 28.05 -25.17
N SER A 107 -12.65 27.82 -24.87
CA SER A 107 -13.74 28.51 -25.58
C SER A 107 -15.04 28.58 -24.77
N ASN A 108 -15.43 29.83 -24.49
CA ASN A 108 -16.72 30.28 -24.00
C ASN A 108 -17.90 29.82 -24.88
N GLY A 109 -19.00 29.43 -24.24
CA GLY A 109 -20.29 29.22 -24.89
C GLY A 109 -21.44 29.30 -23.89
N ASN A 110 -21.82 30.53 -23.53
CA ASN A 110 -22.98 30.86 -22.70
C ASN A 110 -24.30 30.52 -23.44
N GLY A 111 -25.20 29.78 -22.78
CA GLY A 111 -26.49 29.38 -23.34
C GLY A 111 -27.49 28.99 -22.26
N ASN A 112 -28.04 30.00 -21.57
CA ASN A 112 -29.16 29.88 -20.64
C ASN A 112 -30.48 29.62 -21.39
N SER A 113 -31.17 28.53 -21.07
CA SER A 113 -32.61 28.39 -21.33
C SER A 113 -33.29 27.52 -20.28
N ASN A 114 -34.02 28.19 -19.37
CA ASN A 114 -35.04 27.61 -18.51
C ASN A 114 -36.16 26.94 -19.32
N GLY A 115 -36.55 25.73 -18.93
CA GLY A 115 -37.69 25.01 -19.50
C GLY A 115 -38.04 23.73 -18.76
N ASN A 116 -38.71 23.88 -17.61
CA ASN A 116 -39.74 23.00 -17.02
C ASN A 116 -39.66 21.48 -17.34
N SER A 117 -39.25 20.67 -16.36
CA SER A 117 -39.45 19.21 -16.37
C SER A 117 -40.09 18.73 -15.07
N ASP A 118 -41.41 18.60 -15.10
CA ASP A 118 -42.13 17.57 -14.33
C ASP A 118 -41.64 16.20 -14.80
N GLY A 119 -41.15 15.40 -13.87
CA GLY A 119 -40.68 14.04 -14.14
C GLY A 119 -39.58 13.66 -13.16
N ILE A 120 -39.98 13.20 -11.98
CA ILE A 120 -39.11 12.48 -11.04
C ILE A 120 -38.62 11.22 -11.79
N GLY A 121 -37.46 11.36 -12.42
CA GLY A 121 -36.67 10.27 -12.98
C GLY A 121 -35.68 9.86 -11.90
N ASN A 122 -35.94 8.72 -11.29
CA ASN A 122 -35.08 8.04 -10.34
C ASN A 122 -33.72 7.75 -11.01
N VAL A 123 -32.72 8.60 -10.78
CA VAL A 123 -31.34 8.42 -11.26
C VAL A 123 -30.45 7.93 -10.12
N ASN A 124 -30.70 6.68 -9.71
CA ASN A 124 -29.70 5.70 -9.24
C ASN A 124 -30.39 4.35 -9.00
N ALA A 125 -31.20 3.93 -9.98
CA ALA A 125 -31.64 2.54 -10.07
C ALA A 125 -30.70 1.81 -11.03
N GLY A 126 -29.60 1.28 -10.52
CA GLY A 126 -28.74 0.41 -11.31
C GLY A 126 -27.38 0.17 -10.72
N ILE A 127 -27.30 -0.70 -9.71
CA ILE A 127 -26.55 -1.97 -9.72
C ILE A 127 -27.11 -2.83 -8.57
N THR A 128 -27.58 -4.05 -8.87
CA THR A 128 -28.07 -5.00 -7.87
C THR A 128 -27.04 -6.12 -7.74
N THR A 129 -26.19 -6.06 -6.71
CA THR A 129 -25.52 -7.27 -6.20
C THR A 129 -26.57 -8.20 -5.60
N ASP A 130 -26.36 -9.51 -5.72
CA ASP A 130 -27.15 -10.51 -4.99
C ASP A 130 -26.45 -10.92 -3.67
N TYR A 131 -25.32 -10.30 -3.33
CA TYR A 131 -24.50 -10.61 -2.16
C TYR A 131 -24.07 -12.09 -2.10
N LEU A 132 -23.97 -12.80 -3.23
CA LEU A 132 -23.53 -14.20 -3.28
C LEU A 132 -22.07 -14.37 -3.72
N GLU A 133 -21.35 -13.29 -4.00
CA GLU A 133 -19.96 -13.34 -4.45
C GLU A 133 -19.06 -14.06 -3.43
N ASP A 134 -17.91 -14.57 -3.89
CA ASP A 134 -16.91 -15.12 -2.98
C ASP A 134 -16.45 -14.05 -1.98
N TYR A 135 -16.24 -14.50 -0.74
CA TYR A 135 -15.89 -13.64 0.40
C TYR A 135 -16.97 -12.65 0.82
N ARG A 136 -18.18 -12.70 0.26
CA ARG A 136 -19.24 -11.80 0.70
C ARG A 136 -19.76 -12.19 2.09
N GLU A 137 -19.56 -11.31 3.06
CA GLU A 137 -20.13 -11.46 4.39
C GLU A 137 -21.65 -11.54 4.33
N GLN A 138 -22.24 -12.48 5.04
CA GLN A 138 -23.68 -12.68 5.04
C GLN A 138 -24.36 -12.09 6.26
N TYR A 139 -23.64 -11.70 7.30
CA TYR A 139 -24.23 -11.02 8.46
C TYR A 139 -23.41 -9.82 8.97
N HIS A 140 -22.44 -9.37 8.18
CA HIS A 140 -21.80 -8.07 8.35
C HIS A 140 -22.28 -7.12 7.26
N PHE A 141 -22.37 -5.83 7.58
CA PHE A 141 -22.55 -4.83 6.55
C PHE A 141 -21.30 -4.78 5.65
N SER A 142 -21.52 -4.79 4.34
CA SER A 142 -20.50 -4.47 3.35
C SER A 142 -21.15 -3.71 2.20
N VAL A 143 -20.41 -2.80 1.60
CA VAL A 143 -20.90 -2.05 0.43
C VAL A 143 -21.24 -2.98 -0.72
N ALA A 144 -22.29 -2.67 -1.47
CA ALA A 144 -22.69 -3.46 -2.63
C ALA A 144 -21.52 -3.70 -3.60
N GLU A 145 -20.74 -2.67 -3.87
CA GLU A 145 -19.60 -2.69 -4.78
C GLU A 145 -18.55 -1.63 -4.40
N ALA A 146 -17.44 -1.58 -5.16
CA ALA A 146 -16.40 -0.57 -5.08
C ALA A 146 -15.71 -0.50 -3.70
N TRP A 147 -15.24 0.67 -3.29
CA TRP A 147 -14.42 0.85 -2.09
C TRP A 147 -15.17 1.56 -0.96
N ALA A 148 -15.04 1.05 0.27
CA ALA A 148 -15.33 1.80 1.49
C ALA A 148 -14.28 1.62 2.58
N ASN A 149 -14.12 2.67 3.40
CA ASN A 149 -13.33 2.61 4.62
C ASN A 149 -14.12 3.03 5.86
N ASP A 150 -13.80 4.17 6.44
CA ASP A 150 -14.23 4.57 7.79
C ASP A 150 -15.76 4.63 7.86
N PRO A 151 -16.41 4.04 8.89
CA PRO A 151 -17.79 4.38 9.19
C PRO A 151 -17.86 5.85 9.57
N ASN A 152 -18.92 6.53 9.15
CA ASN A 152 -19.15 7.95 9.39
C ASN A 152 -20.58 8.19 9.82
N GLY A 153 -20.83 9.36 10.39
CA GLY A 153 -22.18 9.88 10.54
C GLY A 153 -23.15 8.99 11.32
N MET A 154 -22.65 8.10 12.18
CA MET A 154 -23.49 7.07 12.80
C MET A 154 -24.51 7.70 13.74
N VAL A 155 -25.77 7.72 13.34
CA VAL A 155 -26.84 8.41 14.07
C VAL A 155 -28.14 7.62 14.06
N TYR A 156 -28.82 7.56 15.20
CA TYR A 156 -30.20 7.09 15.27
C TYR A 156 -31.17 8.26 15.18
N PHE A 157 -32.07 8.23 14.20
CA PHE A 157 -33.06 9.29 13.98
C PHE A 157 -34.35 8.71 13.42
N ASN A 158 -35.49 9.18 13.94
CA ASN A 158 -36.84 8.84 13.45
C ASN A 158 -37.13 7.34 13.18
N GLY A 159 -36.58 6.45 14.02
CA GLY A 159 -36.84 5.01 13.92
C GLY A 159 -35.78 4.22 13.15
N GLU A 160 -34.71 4.88 12.68
CA GLU A 160 -33.68 4.27 11.86
C GLU A 160 -32.29 4.56 12.41
N TYR A 161 -31.42 3.55 12.34
CA TYR A 161 -29.97 3.67 12.49
C TYR A 161 -29.38 3.98 11.13
N HIS A 162 -28.64 5.09 11.04
CA HIS A 162 -27.92 5.51 9.85
C HIS A 162 -26.45 5.09 9.96
N LEU A 163 -25.94 4.43 8.93
CA LEU A 163 -24.53 4.14 8.76
C LEU A 163 -24.06 4.88 7.49
N PHE A 164 -23.33 5.97 7.65
CA PHE A 164 -22.58 6.55 6.55
C PHE A 164 -21.18 5.95 6.55
N TYR A 165 -20.45 6.12 5.46
CA TYR A 165 -19.10 5.60 5.33
C TYR A 165 -18.34 6.33 4.23
N GLN A 166 -17.02 6.43 4.38
CA GLN A 166 -16.15 6.85 3.30
C GLN A 166 -16.32 5.90 2.11
N TYR A 167 -16.64 6.44 0.94
CA TYR A 167 -16.98 5.65 -0.25
C TYR A 167 -16.29 6.20 -1.50
N TYR A 168 -15.82 5.31 -2.38
CA TYR A 168 -15.40 5.67 -3.73
C TYR A 168 -16.11 4.76 -4.73
N PRO A 169 -17.07 5.30 -5.51
CA PRO A 169 -17.94 4.48 -6.37
C PRO A 169 -17.26 3.93 -7.63
N ASP A 170 -16.13 4.50 -8.05
CA ASP A 170 -15.57 4.21 -9.38
C ASP A 170 -14.54 3.06 -9.38
N ASP A 171 -14.05 2.62 -8.22
CA ASP A 171 -13.04 1.56 -8.10
C ASP A 171 -13.08 0.84 -6.74
N VAL A 172 -12.45 -0.32 -6.65
CA VAL A 172 -12.31 -1.16 -5.44
C VAL A 172 -11.04 -0.86 -4.64
N VAL A 173 -10.37 0.26 -4.95
CA VAL A 173 -9.22 0.81 -4.23
C VAL A 173 -9.50 2.26 -3.84
N TRP A 174 -8.77 2.78 -2.86
CA TRP A 174 -8.99 4.14 -2.36
C TRP A 174 -8.86 5.21 -3.45
N GLY A 175 -9.78 6.19 -3.46
CA GLY A 175 -9.81 7.29 -4.44
C GLY A 175 -10.44 8.58 -3.91
N PRO A 176 -10.95 9.46 -4.79
CA PRO A 176 -11.72 10.64 -4.38
C PRO A 176 -12.95 10.28 -3.54
N MET A 177 -12.88 10.58 -2.25
CA MET A 177 -13.86 10.11 -1.28
C MET A 177 -15.19 10.89 -1.29
N HIS A 178 -16.27 10.13 -1.11
CA HIS A 178 -17.66 10.53 -0.89
C HIS A 178 -18.13 10.00 0.49
N TRP A 179 -19.33 10.38 0.93
CA TRP A 179 -20.06 9.60 1.95
C TRP A 179 -21.14 8.74 1.31
N GLY A 180 -20.96 7.42 1.35
CA GLY A 180 -22.03 6.45 1.12
C GLY A 180 -22.99 6.39 2.32
N HIS A 181 -24.12 5.71 2.16
CA HIS A 181 -25.18 5.71 3.17
C HIS A 181 -25.99 4.41 3.14
N ALA A 182 -26.18 3.80 4.31
CA ALA A 182 -27.15 2.75 4.55
C ALA A 182 -27.99 3.02 5.80
N VAL A 183 -29.19 2.45 5.86
CA VAL A 183 -30.08 2.52 7.02
C VAL A 183 -30.54 1.14 7.48
N SER A 184 -30.80 1.01 8.78
CA SER A 184 -31.36 -0.20 9.39
C SER A 184 -32.34 0.17 10.49
N LYS A 185 -33.31 -0.70 10.77
CA LYS A 185 -34.23 -0.55 11.91
C LYS A 185 -33.81 -1.37 13.13
N ASP A 186 -32.87 -2.30 12.94
CA ASP A 186 -32.49 -3.29 13.94
C ASP A 186 -30.97 -3.50 14.03
N LEU A 187 -30.17 -2.68 13.33
CA LEU A 187 -28.71 -2.77 13.20
C LEU A 187 -28.19 -4.02 12.46
N ILE A 188 -29.09 -4.89 12.03
CA ILE A 188 -28.78 -6.17 11.40
C ILE A 188 -29.11 -6.13 9.91
N HIS A 189 -30.32 -5.74 9.55
CA HIS A 189 -30.77 -5.72 8.15
C HIS A 189 -30.62 -4.31 7.57
N TRP A 190 -29.71 -4.18 6.59
CA TRP A 190 -29.31 -2.90 6.01
C TRP A 190 -29.92 -2.68 4.62
N GLU A 191 -30.36 -1.45 4.37
CA GLU A 191 -30.75 -0.94 3.06
C GLU A 191 -29.76 0.15 2.65
N GLU A 192 -29.00 -0.09 1.57
CA GLU A 192 -28.11 0.91 0.99
C GLU A 192 -28.93 1.97 0.24
N LEU A 193 -28.59 3.24 0.45
CA LEU A 193 -29.22 4.41 -0.12
C LEU A 193 -28.26 5.12 -1.08
N SER A 194 -28.75 6.15 -1.77
CA SER A 194 -27.90 7.00 -2.60
C SER A 194 -26.78 7.65 -1.79
N ILE A 195 -25.66 7.94 -2.47
CA ILE A 195 -24.54 8.73 -1.92
C ILE A 195 -25.08 9.99 -1.24
N ALA A 196 -24.68 10.21 0.01
CA ALA A 196 -25.15 11.31 0.85
C ALA A 196 -24.41 12.61 0.56
N LEU A 197 -23.08 12.56 0.43
CA LEU A 197 -22.23 13.72 0.17
C LEU A 197 -21.21 13.41 -0.94
N GLU A 198 -21.30 14.16 -2.04
CA GLU A 198 -20.35 14.10 -3.16
C GLU A 198 -19.26 15.18 -3.03
N PRO A 199 -18.03 14.96 -3.55
CA PRO A 199 -17.03 16.02 -3.72
C PRO A 199 -17.55 17.22 -4.50
N ASP A 200 -17.00 18.40 -4.23
CA ASP A 200 -17.26 19.62 -5.01
C ASP A 200 -15.98 20.46 -5.15
N GLU A 201 -16.11 21.72 -5.57
CA GLU A 201 -15.00 22.68 -5.65
C GLU A 201 -14.27 22.88 -4.31
N GLY A 202 -14.91 22.53 -3.18
CA GLY A 202 -14.34 22.59 -1.85
C GLY A 202 -13.42 21.41 -1.49
N GLY A 203 -13.39 20.35 -2.30
CA GLY A 203 -12.54 19.17 -2.10
C GLY A 203 -13.30 17.85 -1.98
N THR A 204 -12.56 16.76 -1.74
CA THR A 204 -13.12 15.43 -1.45
C THR A 204 -13.68 15.36 -0.04
N ILE A 205 -14.68 14.51 0.18
CA ILE A 205 -15.39 14.38 1.45
C ILE A 205 -14.71 13.31 2.30
N PHE A 206 -14.03 13.74 3.35
CA PHE A 206 -13.35 12.87 4.31
C PHE A 206 -14.23 12.63 5.55
N SER A 207 -13.75 11.74 6.43
CA SER A 207 -14.48 11.23 7.58
C SER A 207 -15.00 12.34 8.50
N GLY A 208 -15.98 11.96 9.32
CA GLY A 208 -16.65 12.84 10.26
C GLY A 208 -17.84 12.17 10.93
N SER A 209 -18.70 12.98 11.54
CA SER A 209 -19.82 12.52 12.37
C SER A 209 -21.13 13.20 11.98
N ALA A 210 -22.24 12.72 12.53
CA ALA A 210 -23.55 13.31 12.35
C ALA A 210 -24.28 13.35 13.70
N ILE A 211 -25.07 14.40 13.90
CA ILE A 211 -25.82 14.64 15.13
C ILE A 211 -27.30 14.91 14.83
N VAL A 212 -28.12 14.83 15.87
CA VAL A 212 -29.50 15.29 15.86
C VAL A 212 -29.57 16.68 16.51
N ASP A 213 -29.80 17.72 15.72
CA ASP A 213 -29.97 19.09 16.24
C ASP A 213 -31.43 19.31 16.64
N LYS A 214 -31.84 18.66 17.73
CA LYS A 214 -33.24 18.60 18.17
C LYS A 214 -33.83 19.96 18.56
N ASP A 215 -32.98 20.86 19.03
CA ASP A 215 -33.37 22.19 19.51
C ASP A 215 -33.15 23.28 18.45
N ASN A 216 -32.74 22.89 17.23
CA ASN A 216 -32.46 23.78 16.11
C ASN A 216 -31.45 24.87 16.48
N THR A 217 -30.39 24.53 17.21
CA THR A 217 -29.33 25.48 17.60
C THR A 217 -28.61 26.04 16.37
N SER A 218 -28.55 25.25 15.29
CA SER A 218 -28.00 25.70 14.01
C SER A 218 -28.88 26.72 13.27
N GLY A 219 -30.19 26.73 13.54
CA GLY A 219 -31.18 27.50 12.78
C GLY A 219 -31.52 26.90 11.41
N PHE A 220 -31.10 25.68 11.08
CA PHE A 220 -31.42 25.05 9.80
C PHE A 220 -32.87 24.55 9.72
N PHE A 221 -33.48 24.19 10.85
CA PHE A 221 -34.71 23.40 10.94
C PHE A 221 -35.95 24.23 11.33
N ASP A 222 -35.99 25.51 10.95
CA ASP A 222 -37.13 26.38 11.21
C ASP A 222 -38.45 25.75 10.75
N GLY A 223 -39.36 25.54 11.72
CA GLY A 223 -40.67 24.93 11.48
C GLY A 223 -40.69 23.40 11.42
N ILE A 224 -39.59 22.71 11.75
CA ILE A 224 -39.50 21.25 11.83
C ILE A 224 -39.39 20.85 13.30
N GLU A 225 -40.45 20.23 13.83
CA GLU A 225 -40.48 19.75 15.21
C GLU A 225 -39.49 18.60 15.42
N GLY A 226 -38.70 18.65 16.49
CA GLY A 226 -37.65 17.66 16.77
C GLY A 226 -36.38 17.86 15.95
N GLY A 227 -36.29 18.93 15.15
CA GLY A 227 -35.09 19.30 14.41
C GLY A 227 -34.79 18.39 13.22
N GLY A 228 -33.50 18.19 12.94
CA GLY A 228 -33.03 17.33 11.86
C GLY A 228 -31.58 16.91 12.04
N LEU A 229 -30.99 16.39 10.97
CA LEU A 229 -29.62 15.87 11.00
C LEU A 229 -28.62 16.91 10.52
N VAL A 230 -27.50 17.03 11.21
CA VAL A 230 -26.33 17.80 10.77
C VAL A 230 -25.14 16.87 10.68
N ALA A 231 -24.52 16.80 9.50
CA ALA A 231 -23.27 16.11 9.25
C ALA A 231 -22.13 17.13 9.38
N ILE A 232 -21.06 16.72 10.06
CA ILE A 232 -19.84 17.49 10.24
C ILE A 232 -18.71 16.63 9.68
N TYR A 233 -17.99 17.14 8.69
CA TYR A 233 -17.06 16.36 7.89
C TYR A 233 -15.84 17.16 7.48
N THR A 234 -14.76 16.47 7.17
CA THR A 234 -13.55 17.09 6.65
C THR A 234 -13.64 17.25 5.13
N GLN A 235 -13.21 18.40 4.60
CA GLN A 235 -12.90 18.55 3.18
C GLN A 235 -11.39 18.53 2.97
N HIS A 236 -10.93 17.63 2.11
CA HIS A 236 -9.53 17.54 1.69
C HIS A 236 -9.35 18.16 0.30
N TYR A 237 -8.40 19.10 0.19
CA TYR A 237 -8.19 19.89 -1.03
C TYR A 237 -6.72 20.29 -1.20
N LYS A 238 -6.36 20.72 -2.41
CA LYS A 238 -5.08 21.39 -2.67
C LYS A 238 -5.28 22.89 -2.69
N ASN A 239 -4.44 23.63 -1.96
CA ASN A 239 -4.40 25.08 -2.06
C ASN A 239 -3.76 25.55 -3.38
N ASP A 240 -3.70 26.87 -3.59
CA ASP A 240 -3.12 27.49 -4.81
C ASP A 240 -1.64 27.13 -5.06
N GLU A 241 -0.92 26.69 -4.02
CA GLU A 241 0.48 26.24 -4.09
C GLU A 241 0.60 24.74 -4.38
N GLY A 242 -0.52 24.03 -4.52
CA GLY A 242 -0.58 22.59 -4.72
C GLY A 242 -0.34 21.75 -3.46
N ILE A 243 -0.40 22.38 -2.27
CA ILE A 243 -0.21 21.73 -0.97
C ILE A 243 -1.55 21.18 -0.48
N GLU A 244 -1.56 19.92 -0.06
CA GLU A 244 -2.73 19.26 0.54
C GLU A 244 -3.08 19.93 1.88
N LYS A 245 -4.36 20.26 2.04
CA LYS A 245 -4.94 20.91 3.21
C LYS A 245 -6.28 20.27 3.57
N GLN A 246 -6.66 20.43 4.84
CA GLN A 246 -7.88 19.86 5.41
C GLN A 246 -8.62 20.92 6.24
N LYS A 247 -9.94 21.00 6.09
CA LYS A 247 -10.83 21.99 6.75
C LYS A 247 -12.13 21.32 7.20
N GLN A 248 -12.81 21.84 8.21
CA GLN A 248 -14.07 21.26 8.71
C GLN A 248 -15.28 21.97 8.11
N SER A 249 -16.25 21.20 7.64
CA SER A 249 -17.47 21.68 6.97
C SER A 249 -18.70 20.97 7.52
N ILE A 250 -19.87 21.55 7.30
CA ILE A 250 -21.15 20.97 7.71
C ILE A 250 -22.15 20.89 6.56
N ALA A 251 -23.05 19.92 6.65
CA ALA A 251 -24.24 19.79 5.81
C ALA A 251 -25.43 19.42 6.69
N TYR A 252 -26.65 19.70 6.24
CA TYR A 252 -27.87 19.37 6.99
C TYR A 252 -28.89 18.64 6.12
N SER A 253 -29.69 17.79 6.75
CA SER A 253 -30.80 17.06 6.14
C SER A 253 -32.10 17.31 6.91
N LYS A 254 -33.14 17.68 6.15
CA LYS A 254 -34.50 17.97 6.64
C LYS A 254 -35.49 16.83 6.39
N ASP A 255 -35.02 15.75 5.79
CA ASP A 255 -35.80 14.65 5.26
C ASP A 255 -35.23 13.31 5.72
N ASP A 256 -34.98 13.18 7.03
CA ASP A 256 -34.49 11.95 7.66
C ASP A 256 -33.20 11.40 7.02
N GLY A 257 -32.24 12.28 6.70
CA GLY A 257 -30.95 11.89 6.14
C GLY A 257 -30.99 11.44 4.67
N ARG A 258 -32.10 11.62 3.96
CA ARG A 258 -32.25 11.17 2.55
C ARG A 258 -31.57 12.10 1.57
N THR A 259 -31.59 13.41 1.81
CA THR A 259 -30.85 14.40 1.02
C THR A 259 -30.12 15.40 1.91
N TRP A 260 -28.99 15.89 1.42
CA TRP A 260 -28.08 16.74 2.19
C TRP A 260 -27.84 18.07 1.47
N THR A 261 -27.95 19.17 2.22
CA THR A 261 -27.58 20.51 1.76
C THR A 261 -26.31 20.95 2.48
N LYS A 262 -25.22 21.16 1.73
CA LYS A 262 -23.98 21.72 2.27
C LYS A 262 -24.22 23.17 2.69
N TYR A 263 -23.70 23.56 3.85
CA TYR A 263 -23.85 24.91 4.37
C TYR A 263 -23.08 25.92 3.51
N GLU A 264 -23.74 26.99 3.08
CA GLU A 264 -23.13 28.04 2.23
C GLU A 264 -21.95 28.75 2.91
N GLY A 265 -21.93 28.77 4.25
CA GLY A 265 -20.85 29.36 5.03
C GLY A 265 -19.65 28.43 5.28
N ASN A 266 -19.57 27.28 4.62
CA ASN A 266 -18.42 26.38 4.76
C ASN A 266 -17.09 27.01 4.25
N PRO A 267 -15.94 26.64 4.83
CA PRO A 267 -15.79 25.77 6.02
C PRO A 267 -16.20 26.48 7.33
N VAL A 268 -16.66 25.70 8.32
CA VAL A 268 -16.92 26.21 9.68
C VAL A 268 -15.64 26.36 10.51
N ILE A 269 -14.59 25.61 10.17
CA ILE A 269 -13.23 25.83 10.67
C ILE A 269 -12.27 25.69 9.48
N SER A 270 -11.62 26.79 9.09
CA SER A 270 -10.63 26.77 8.03
C SER A 270 -9.32 26.11 8.49
N THR A 271 -8.43 25.79 7.55
CA THR A 271 -7.08 25.32 7.88
C THR A 271 -6.31 26.37 8.70
N GLU A 272 -6.51 27.65 8.37
CA GLU A 272 -5.80 28.77 8.97
C GLU A 272 -6.29 29.07 10.39
N ASP A 273 -7.53 28.68 10.70
CA ASP A 273 -8.14 28.83 12.03
C ASP A 273 -7.86 27.62 12.94
N ASP A 274 -7.32 26.51 12.41
CA ASP A 274 -6.79 25.42 13.25
C ASP A 274 -5.62 25.93 14.11
N PRO A 275 -5.64 25.73 15.44
CA PRO A 275 -4.54 26.15 16.32
C PRO A 275 -3.15 25.64 15.95
N LEU A 276 -3.05 24.54 15.18
CA LEU A 276 -1.78 24.03 14.68
C LEU A 276 -1.44 24.47 13.24
N ASN A 277 -2.43 24.89 12.44
CA ASN A 277 -2.26 25.35 11.07
C ASN A 277 -1.38 24.41 10.21
N ASP A 278 -1.65 23.11 10.33
CA ASP A 278 -0.96 22.06 9.57
C ASP A 278 -1.79 21.65 8.33
N SER A 279 -1.23 20.78 7.50
CA SER A 279 -1.90 20.01 6.45
C SER A 279 -2.84 18.93 6.98
N ALA A 280 -2.63 18.46 8.21
CA ALA A 280 -3.44 17.44 8.86
C ALA A 280 -4.42 18.05 9.88
N PHE A 281 -5.71 17.97 9.58
CA PHE A 281 -6.79 18.47 10.44
C PHE A 281 -8.10 17.80 10.02
N ARG A 282 -8.50 16.70 10.66
CA ARG A 282 -9.58 15.85 10.15
C ARG A 282 -10.36 15.04 11.18
N ASP A 283 -11.41 14.41 10.70
CA ASP A 283 -12.25 13.43 11.39
C ASP A 283 -13.00 14.02 12.61
N PRO A 284 -13.83 15.07 12.42
CA PRO A 284 -14.52 15.74 13.51
C PRO A 284 -15.60 14.83 14.12
N LYS A 285 -15.44 14.45 15.39
CA LYS A 285 -16.52 13.89 16.20
C LYS A 285 -17.18 14.99 17.02
N VAL A 286 -18.48 15.17 16.81
CA VAL A 286 -19.30 16.14 17.54
C VAL A 286 -20.26 15.43 18.49
N PHE A 287 -20.44 15.99 19.68
CA PHE A 287 -21.44 15.57 20.65
C PHE A 287 -21.93 16.77 21.45
N TYR A 288 -23.11 16.65 22.06
CA TYR A 288 -23.63 17.66 22.97
C TYR A 288 -23.15 17.38 24.39
N ASN A 289 -22.58 18.37 25.07
CA ASN A 289 -22.13 18.27 26.44
C ASN A 289 -23.12 18.97 27.38
N GLU A 290 -23.93 18.19 28.09
CA GLU A 290 -24.95 18.71 29.01
C GLU A 290 -24.35 19.53 30.16
N ASP A 291 -23.11 19.25 30.56
CA ASP A 291 -22.45 19.99 31.65
C ASP A 291 -22.07 21.43 31.24
N SER A 292 -21.88 21.70 29.94
CA SER A 292 -21.58 23.03 29.40
C SER A 292 -22.76 23.70 28.69
N ASP A 293 -23.83 22.97 28.38
CA ASP A 293 -24.93 23.44 27.52
C ASP A 293 -24.47 23.77 26.08
N GLU A 294 -23.42 23.08 25.61
CA GLU A 294 -22.75 23.39 24.33
C GLU A 294 -22.43 22.12 23.52
N TRP A 295 -22.28 22.29 22.21
CA TRP A 295 -21.68 21.29 21.34
C TRP A 295 -20.17 21.27 21.52
N MET A 296 -19.61 20.06 21.57
CA MET A 296 -18.19 19.81 21.66
C MET A 296 -17.74 19.05 20.42
N MET A 297 -16.58 19.41 19.88
CA MET A 297 -15.94 18.72 18.77
C MET A 297 -14.55 18.26 19.18
N VAL A 298 -14.19 17.03 18.82
CA VAL A 298 -12.82 16.54 18.88
C VAL A 298 -12.30 16.25 17.46
N VAL A 299 -11.10 16.73 17.14
CA VAL A 299 -10.52 16.66 15.78
C VAL A 299 -9.09 16.12 15.83
N ALA A 300 -8.77 15.26 14.87
CA ALA A 300 -7.49 14.60 14.67
C ALA A 300 -6.58 15.34 13.66
N GLY A 301 -5.43 14.73 13.37
CA GLY A 301 -4.42 15.28 12.45
C GLY A 301 -3.25 15.94 13.19
N GLY A 302 -2.43 15.15 13.87
CA GLY A 302 -1.44 15.65 14.84
C GLY A 302 -1.98 15.56 16.27
N PRO A 303 -1.52 16.42 17.20
CA PRO A 303 -2.15 16.60 18.51
C PRO A 303 -3.66 16.73 18.43
N LEU A 304 -4.37 15.93 19.22
CA LEU A 304 -5.83 15.98 19.29
C LEU A 304 -6.30 17.35 19.81
N ARG A 305 -7.26 17.99 19.14
CA ARG A 305 -7.80 19.31 19.51
C ARG A 305 -9.28 19.21 19.86
N PHE A 306 -9.71 19.96 20.86
CA PHE A 306 -11.12 20.13 21.23
C PHE A 306 -11.61 21.52 20.84
N PHE A 307 -12.89 21.64 20.51
CA PHE A 307 -13.57 22.89 20.23
C PHE A 307 -14.98 22.87 20.83
N SER A 308 -15.52 24.05 21.16
CA SER A 308 -16.88 24.24 21.67
C SER A 308 -17.71 25.14 20.74
N SER A 309 -19.02 24.96 20.71
CA SER A 309 -19.95 25.76 19.90
C SER A 309 -21.36 25.79 20.49
N THR A 310 -22.02 26.93 20.36
CA THR A 310 -23.45 27.07 20.70
C THR A 310 -24.38 26.90 19.50
N ASP A 311 -23.85 26.91 18.27
CA ASP A 311 -24.66 26.99 17.04
C ASP A 311 -24.18 26.07 15.89
N LEU A 312 -23.19 25.21 16.14
CA LEU A 312 -22.53 24.30 15.17
C LEU A 312 -21.78 24.98 14.02
N LYS A 313 -21.84 26.31 13.90
CA LYS A 313 -21.27 27.09 12.80
C LYS A 313 -20.03 27.86 13.23
N THR A 314 -20.03 28.36 14.47
CA THR A 314 -18.94 29.11 15.07
C THR A 314 -18.30 28.24 16.16
N TRP A 315 -17.01 27.97 16.04
CA TRP A 315 -16.29 27.08 16.94
C TRP A 315 -15.15 27.81 17.64
N GLU A 316 -15.09 27.68 18.96
CA GLU A 316 -14.02 28.23 19.80
C GLU A 316 -13.06 27.10 20.21
N PRO A 317 -11.73 27.33 20.18
CA PRO A 317 -10.75 26.32 20.56
C PRO A 317 -10.73 26.08 22.07
N GLU A 318 -10.70 24.81 22.45
CA GLU A 318 -10.60 24.33 23.84
C GLU A 318 -9.22 23.69 24.08
N ALA A 319 -9.14 22.62 24.89
CA ALA A 319 -7.88 21.94 25.16
C ALA A 319 -7.29 21.27 23.92
N MET A 320 -5.95 21.19 23.89
CA MET A 320 -5.20 20.34 22.98
C MET A 320 -4.46 19.27 23.78
N GLN A 321 -4.45 18.03 23.28
CA GLN A 321 -3.77 16.88 23.87
C GLN A 321 -2.53 16.53 23.02
N PRO A 322 -1.35 17.12 23.30
CA PRO A 322 -0.15 16.95 22.46
C PRO A 322 0.39 15.53 22.40
N GLU A 323 0.11 14.72 23.43
CA GLU A 323 0.57 13.33 23.55
C GLU A 323 -0.37 12.33 22.85
N ILE A 324 -1.54 12.77 22.38
CA ILE A 324 -2.52 11.91 21.71
C ILE A 324 -2.53 12.24 20.22
N GLN A 325 -2.08 11.29 19.42
CA GLN A 325 -2.07 11.37 17.96
C GLN A 325 -2.81 10.15 17.41
N THR A 326 -3.96 10.40 16.80
CA THR A 326 -4.86 9.38 16.23
C THR A 326 -5.57 9.96 15.02
N GLU A 327 -6.25 9.10 14.28
CA GLU A 327 -7.35 9.42 13.37
C GLU A 327 -8.66 8.91 13.97
N CYS A 328 -9.80 9.35 13.41
CA CYS A 328 -11.15 8.94 13.81
C CYS A 328 -11.36 8.93 15.34
N PRO A 329 -11.14 10.06 16.03
CA PRO A 329 -11.39 10.12 17.46
C PRO A 329 -12.89 9.96 17.74
N ASP A 330 -13.22 9.25 18.81
CA ASP A 330 -14.58 9.26 19.37
C ASP A 330 -14.49 9.49 20.88
N ILE A 331 -15.47 10.18 21.46
CA ILE A 331 -15.51 10.46 22.89
C ILE A 331 -16.93 10.34 23.42
N PHE A 332 -17.11 9.56 24.48
CA PHE A 332 -18.42 9.27 25.05
C PHE A 332 -18.33 8.92 26.53
N LYS A 333 -19.44 9.09 27.25
CA LYS A 333 -19.57 8.79 28.67
C LYS A 333 -20.22 7.42 28.86
N LEU A 334 -19.70 6.60 29.77
CA LEU A 334 -20.23 5.29 30.12
C LEU A 334 -20.28 5.09 31.63
N GLU A 335 -21.26 4.31 32.08
CA GLU A 335 -21.36 3.86 33.47
C GLU A 335 -20.37 2.72 33.73
N VAL A 336 -19.79 2.70 34.95
CA VAL A 336 -18.91 1.63 35.42
C VAL A 336 -19.73 0.61 36.22
N GLY A 337 -19.88 -0.61 35.68
CA GLY A 337 -20.40 -1.80 36.37
C GLY A 337 -21.75 -1.62 37.07
N ASP A 338 -22.68 -0.86 36.48
CA ASP A 338 -24.01 -0.54 37.01
C ASP A 338 -23.99 0.11 38.42
N THR A 339 -22.94 0.88 38.71
CA THR A 339 -22.72 1.47 40.05
C THR A 339 -23.29 2.89 40.23
N GLY A 340 -23.79 3.50 39.16
CA GLY A 340 -24.13 4.92 39.06
C GLY A 340 -22.93 5.85 38.87
N ASN A 341 -21.70 5.31 38.80
CA ASN A 341 -20.49 6.09 38.55
C ASN A 341 -20.19 6.12 37.05
N PHE A 342 -19.91 7.30 36.51
CA PHE A 342 -19.65 7.48 35.09
C PHE A 342 -18.21 7.92 34.83
N LYS A 343 -17.66 7.46 33.71
CA LYS A 343 -16.37 7.88 33.18
C LYS A 343 -16.49 8.20 31.70
N TRP A 344 -15.61 9.08 31.23
CA TRP A 344 -15.46 9.36 29.81
C TRP A 344 -14.44 8.40 29.19
N VAL A 345 -14.74 7.94 27.99
CA VAL A 345 -13.87 7.12 27.15
C VAL A 345 -13.49 7.95 25.94
N LEU A 346 -12.18 8.04 25.68
CA LEU A 346 -11.63 8.57 24.44
C LEU A 346 -11.12 7.41 23.59
N SER A 347 -11.78 7.14 22.47
CA SER A 347 -11.37 6.19 21.44
C SER A 347 -10.28 6.82 20.56
N GLU A 348 -9.17 6.10 20.40
CA GLU A 348 -8.09 6.42 19.45
C GLU A 348 -8.28 5.55 18.19
N GLY A 349 -9.32 5.86 17.40
CA GLY A 349 -9.58 5.26 16.09
C GLY A 349 -9.92 3.77 16.11
N GLY A 350 -10.45 3.24 17.21
CA GLY A 350 -10.82 1.82 17.30
C GLY A 350 -9.67 0.85 17.59
N ARG A 351 -8.44 1.35 17.71
CA ARG A 351 -7.25 0.55 18.03
C ARG A 351 -6.91 0.61 19.50
N TYR A 352 -7.00 1.81 20.07
CA TYR A 352 -6.74 2.05 21.48
C TYR A 352 -7.85 2.90 22.09
N TYR A 353 -7.89 2.95 23.41
CA TYR A 353 -8.74 3.86 24.15
C TYR A 353 -8.11 4.30 25.47
N ARG A 354 -8.66 5.37 26.03
CA ARG A 354 -8.35 5.89 27.37
C ARG A 354 -9.63 6.09 28.15
N VAL A 355 -9.54 5.92 29.46
CA VAL A 355 -10.63 6.18 30.42
C VAL A 355 -10.21 7.37 31.28
N GLY A 356 -11.14 8.28 31.55
CA GLY A 356 -10.86 9.49 32.32
C GLY A 356 -12.10 10.33 32.61
N ASP A 357 -11.87 11.61 32.90
CA ASP A 357 -12.91 12.62 33.04
C ASP A 357 -12.80 13.65 31.90
N PHE A 358 -13.92 14.11 31.35
CA PHE A 358 -13.98 15.31 30.53
C PHE A 358 -14.62 16.42 31.36
N LYS A 359 -13.86 17.47 31.68
CA LYS A 359 -14.28 18.55 32.58
C LYS A 359 -13.52 19.84 32.32
N GLU A 360 -14.08 20.92 32.81
CA GLU A 360 -13.42 22.22 32.77
C GLU A 360 -12.20 22.27 33.71
N VAL A 361 -11.07 22.74 33.19
CA VAL A 361 -9.83 23.03 33.92
C VAL A 361 -9.39 24.45 33.53
N ASP A 362 -9.34 25.34 34.52
CA ASP A 362 -8.93 26.74 34.33
C ASP A 362 -9.71 27.48 33.21
N GLY A 363 -11.00 27.20 33.05
CA GLY A 363 -11.84 27.84 32.02
C GLY A 363 -11.94 27.07 30.70
N ILE A 364 -11.25 25.92 30.56
CA ILE A 364 -11.09 25.20 29.29
C ILE A 364 -11.53 23.74 29.45
N TRP A 365 -12.38 23.25 28.54
CA TRP A 365 -12.82 21.87 28.54
C TRP A 365 -11.69 20.91 28.17
N THR A 366 -11.39 19.99 29.07
CA THR A 366 -10.20 19.14 28.99
C THR A 366 -10.54 17.67 29.31
N PHE A 367 -10.06 16.76 28.47
CA PHE A 367 -10.01 15.33 28.79
C PHE A 367 -8.80 15.04 29.69
N ILE A 368 -9.05 14.47 30.87
CA ILE A 368 -8.03 14.11 31.85
C ILE A 368 -8.06 12.59 31.99
N PRO A 369 -7.09 11.86 31.42
CA PRO A 369 -7.06 10.41 31.55
C PRO A 369 -6.75 10.00 33.00
N ASP A 370 -7.33 8.90 33.45
CA ASP A 370 -7.07 8.35 34.78
C ASP A 370 -5.61 7.85 34.90
N THR A 371 -5.00 7.45 33.78
CA THR A 371 -3.59 7.02 33.67
C THR A 371 -2.97 7.47 32.34
N ASP A 372 -1.64 7.51 32.26
CA ASP A 372 -0.93 7.80 31.00
C ASP A 372 -0.97 6.62 30.00
N GLU A 373 -1.49 5.46 30.41
CA GLU A 373 -1.58 4.28 29.55
C GLU A 373 -2.71 4.44 28.52
N ARG A 374 -2.51 3.83 27.34
CA ARG A 374 -3.59 3.58 26.38
C ARG A 374 -3.88 2.09 26.35
N PHE A 375 -5.15 1.72 26.41
CA PHE A 375 -5.58 0.33 26.41
C PHE A 375 -5.88 -0.13 24.99
N VAL A 376 -5.62 -1.40 24.70
CA VAL A 376 -5.95 -2.00 23.39
C VAL A 376 -7.46 -2.17 23.32
N MET A 377 -8.08 -1.65 22.26
CA MET A 377 -9.51 -1.81 22.00
C MET A 377 -9.77 -3.13 21.29
N ASN A 378 -9.02 -3.44 20.23
CA ASN A 378 -9.06 -4.71 19.51
C ASN A 378 -7.63 -5.20 19.29
N PHE A 379 -7.35 -6.47 19.60
CA PHE A 379 -5.97 -6.99 19.55
C PHE A 379 -5.52 -7.39 18.14
N SER A 380 -6.46 -7.50 17.20
CA SER A 380 -6.19 -7.75 15.79
C SER A 380 -6.17 -6.44 14.99
N LYS A 381 -5.62 -6.50 13.78
CA LYS A 381 -5.37 -5.33 12.93
C LYS A 381 -6.58 -4.86 12.12
N ASP A 382 -7.60 -5.70 11.90
CA ASP A 382 -8.79 -5.38 11.09
C ASP A 382 -9.91 -4.79 11.94
N SER A 383 -9.56 -3.73 12.65
CA SER A 383 -10.48 -2.98 13.50
C SER A 383 -9.95 -1.56 13.58
N TYR A 384 -10.47 -0.70 12.72
CA TYR A 384 -10.01 0.67 12.59
C TYR A 384 -11.16 1.64 12.33
N ALA A 385 -10.88 2.92 12.54
CA ALA A 385 -11.83 4.02 12.34
C ALA A 385 -13.16 3.84 13.09
N ALA A 386 -13.11 3.27 14.31
CA ALA A 386 -14.30 3.03 15.11
C ALA A 386 -15.14 4.29 15.29
N GLN A 387 -16.45 4.16 15.10
CA GLN A 387 -17.41 5.20 15.49
C GLN A 387 -18.57 4.58 16.26
N THR A 388 -19.16 5.39 17.14
CA THR A 388 -20.36 5.03 17.90
C THR A 388 -21.57 5.84 17.46
N TYR A 389 -22.76 5.23 17.57
CA TYR A 389 -24.03 5.90 17.30
C TYR A 389 -24.26 7.11 18.20
N TYR A 390 -24.73 8.19 17.60
CA TYR A 390 -25.28 9.37 18.27
C TYR A 390 -26.81 9.38 18.17
N GLY A 391 -27.48 10.06 19.11
CA GLY A 391 -28.93 10.21 19.12
C GLY A 391 -29.38 11.02 20.33
N VAL A 392 -30.67 11.32 20.41
CA VAL A 392 -31.27 12.09 21.52
C VAL A 392 -31.53 11.25 22.77
N GLY A 393 -31.42 9.92 22.67
CA GLY A 393 -31.52 8.99 23.78
C GLY A 393 -30.21 8.87 24.56
N GLU A 394 -30.28 8.28 25.75
CA GLU A 394 -29.09 7.92 26.52
C GLU A 394 -28.14 7.06 25.67
N ASN A 395 -26.85 7.37 25.70
CA ASN A 395 -25.82 6.75 24.87
C ASN A 395 -26.07 6.70 23.35
N GLY A 396 -26.97 7.54 22.83
CA GLY A 396 -27.19 7.74 21.41
C GLY A 396 -28.10 6.69 20.73
N THR A 397 -28.68 5.78 21.49
CA THR A 397 -29.62 4.77 20.97
C THR A 397 -30.94 4.80 21.76
N PRO A 398 -32.05 4.26 21.22
CA PRO A 398 -33.36 4.29 21.87
C PRO A 398 -33.42 3.59 23.22
N ASP A 399 -32.54 2.62 23.44
CA ASP A 399 -32.53 1.74 24.59
C ASP A 399 -31.35 1.99 25.56
N GLY A 400 -30.60 3.08 25.37
CA GLY A 400 -29.56 3.47 26.32
C GLY A 400 -28.20 2.81 26.09
N ARG A 401 -28.02 2.04 25.01
CA ARG A 401 -26.77 1.33 24.70
C ARG A 401 -25.80 2.21 23.91
N ARG A 402 -24.49 2.09 24.19
CA ARG A 402 -23.45 2.65 23.32
C ARG A 402 -23.02 1.58 22.32
N ILE A 403 -23.37 1.78 21.05
CA ILE A 403 -23.10 0.79 19.99
C ILE A 403 -22.02 1.33 19.04
N MET A 404 -21.04 0.49 18.73
CA MET A 404 -19.86 0.77 17.92
C MET A 404 -19.79 -0.15 16.69
N ILE A 405 -19.25 0.39 15.59
CA ILE A 405 -18.79 -0.38 14.43
C ILE A 405 -17.40 0.09 14.00
N ASN A 406 -16.63 -0.80 13.37
CA ASN A 406 -15.29 -0.50 12.86
C ASN A 406 -15.19 -0.86 11.38
N TRP A 407 -14.32 -0.18 10.64
CA TRP A 407 -13.84 -0.67 9.37
C TRP A 407 -13.00 -1.94 9.60
N MET A 408 -13.41 -3.05 8.99
CA MET A 408 -12.78 -4.35 9.14
C MET A 408 -11.72 -4.56 8.05
N ASN A 409 -10.65 -3.78 8.10
CA ASN A 409 -9.53 -3.85 7.17
C ASN A 409 -8.30 -3.12 7.77
N ASN A 410 -7.20 -3.04 7.02
CA ASN A 410 -6.00 -2.34 7.44
C ASN A 410 -5.27 -1.66 6.28
N TRP A 411 -4.82 -0.42 6.51
CA TRP A 411 -4.00 0.34 5.57
C TRP A 411 -2.71 -0.36 5.11
N ASP A 412 -2.18 -1.32 5.87
CA ASP A 412 -1.02 -2.13 5.49
C ASP A 412 -1.24 -2.94 4.20
N TYR A 413 -2.49 -3.32 3.88
CA TYR A 413 -2.81 -4.22 2.75
C TYR A 413 -4.15 -3.98 2.05
N CYS A 414 -4.96 -3.00 2.47
CA CYS A 414 -6.32 -2.81 1.98
C CYS A 414 -6.45 -2.73 0.44
N ASN A 415 -5.52 -2.08 -0.26
CA ASN A 415 -5.54 -2.01 -1.73
C ASN A 415 -5.19 -3.34 -2.41
N ALA A 416 -4.46 -4.23 -1.71
CA ALA A 416 -4.10 -5.54 -2.20
C ALA A 416 -5.23 -6.59 -2.03
N ILE A 417 -6.34 -6.21 -1.39
CA ILE A 417 -7.56 -7.04 -1.30
C ILE A 417 -8.39 -6.94 -2.59
N ALA A 418 -8.33 -5.82 -3.30
CA ALA A 418 -9.02 -5.60 -4.58
C ALA A 418 -8.94 -6.79 -5.56
N PRO A 419 -7.78 -7.41 -5.85
CA PRO A 419 -7.73 -8.58 -6.74
C PRO A 419 -8.38 -9.85 -6.16
N ILE A 420 -8.56 -9.95 -4.84
CA ILE A 420 -9.16 -11.10 -4.15
C ILE A 420 -10.69 -11.04 -4.23
N THR A 421 -11.28 -9.91 -3.81
CA THR A 421 -12.74 -9.71 -3.75
C THR A 421 -13.33 -9.15 -5.05
N LYS A 422 -12.50 -8.48 -5.87
CA LYS A 422 -12.73 -7.97 -7.24
C LYS A 422 -13.77 -6.87 -7.40
N THR A 423 -14.92 -7.02 -6.76
CA THR A 423 -16.11 -6.20 -6.98
C THR A 423 -16.41 -5.27 -5.82
N PHE A 424 -15.91 -5.58 -4.62
CA PHE A 424 -16.14 -4.79 -3.42
C PHE A 424 -14.92 -4.82 -2.50
N ASN A 425 -14.70 -3.77 -1.72
CA ASN A 425 -13.65 -3.65 -0.73
C ASN A 425 -14.08 -2.63 0.34
N GLY A 426 -14.88 -3.09 1.30
CA GLY A 426 -15.53 -2.21 2.26
C GLY A 426 -16.43 -3.01 3.17
N GLN A 427 -15.80 -3.69 4.14
CA GLN A 427 -16.46 -4.54 5.13
C GLN A 427 -16.31 -3.90 6.52
N PHE A 428 -17.31 -4.13 7.37
CA PHE A 428 -17.33 -3.61 8.72
C PHE A 428 -17.47 -4.75 9.73
N THR A 429 -16.98 -4.53 10.95
CA THR A 429 -17.12 -5.51 12.04
C THR A 429 -18.57 -5.64 12.48
N LEU A 430 -18.84 -6.61 13.35
CA LEU A 430 -20.11 -6.68 14.06
C LEU A 430 -20.40 -5.38 14.81
N GLN A 431 -21.69 -5.09 14.95
CA GLN A 431 -22.17 -4.05 15.85
C GLN A 431 -21.94 -4.51 17.30
N THR A 432 -21.22 -3.70 18.07
CA THR A 432 -20.78 -4.06 19.43
C THR A 432 -21.28 -3.06 20.46
N GLU A 433 -21.87 -3.57 21.54
CA GLU A 433 -22.19 -2.78 22.72
C GLU A 433 -20.92 -2.56 23.57
N LEU A 434 -20.72 -1.30 24.00
CA LEU A 434 -19.63 -0.88 24.86
C LEU A 434 -20.11 -0.65 26.30
N LYS A 435 -19.43 -1.27 27.26
CA LYS A 435 -19.62 -1.04 28.70
C LYS A 435 -18.29 -0.80 29.41
N LEU A 436 -18.31 -0.16 30.57
CA LEU A 436 -17.15 -0.14 31.48
C LEU A 436 -17.40 -1.07 32.66
N ALA A 437 -16.39 -1.81 33.06
CA ALA A 437 -16.42 -2.69 34.21
C ALA A 437 -15.19 -2.48 35.12
N GLU A 438 -15.39 -2.65 36.42
CA GLU A 438 -14.29 -2.72 37.37
C GLU A 438 -13.61 -4.09 37.26
N THR A 439 -12.33 -4.12 36.90
CA THR A 439 -11.53 -5.35 36.82
C THR A 439 -10.44 -5.36 37.88
N ALA A 440 -9.73 -6.48 38.03
CA ALA A 440 -8.56 -6.55 38.91
C ALA A 440 -7.44 -5.55 38.53
N ASP A 441 -7.40 -5.11 37.26
CA ASP A 441 -6.44 -4.15 36.73
C ASP A 441 -7.01 -2.72 36.65
N GLY A 442 -8.19 -2.48 37.25
CA GLY A 442 -8.93 -1.22 37.25
C GLY A 442 -10.08 -1.18 36.25
N VAL A 443 -10.65 0.01 36.02
CA VAL A 443 -11.76 0.19 35.05
C VAL A 443 -11.28 -0.17 33.64
N ARG A 444 -12.02 -1.06 32.96
CA ARG A 444 -11.76 -1.48 31.58
C ARG A 444 -13.03 -1.53 30.77
N MET A 445 -12.88 -1.39 29.46
CA MET A 445 -13.97 -1.56 28.52
C MET A 445 -14.28 -3.04 28.28
N ILE A 446 -15.56 -3.35 28.21
CA ILE A 446 -16.13 -4.62 27.80
C ILE A 446 -16.85 -4.40 26.47
N GLN A 447 -16.60 -5.27 25.50
CA GLN A 447 -17.18 -5.24 24.16
C GLN A 447 -17.93 -6.52 23.87
N GLN A 448 -19.22 -6.44 23.55
CA GLN A 448 -20.01 -7.62 23.19
C GLN A 448 -20.81 -7.36 21.91
N PRO A 449 -20.92 -8.34 21.00
CA PRO A 449 -21.88 -8.26 19.90
C PRO A 449 -23.29 -8.03 20.44
N ILE A 450 -24.05 -7.18 19.75
CA ILE A 450 -25.42 -6.88 20.16
C ILE A 450 -26.32 -8.13 20.12
N GLU A 451 -27.31 -8.21 21.01
CA GLU A 451 -28.21 -9.36 21.13
C GLU A 451 -29.06 -9.59 19.88
N GLU A 452 -29.22 -8.58 19.01
CA GLU A 452 -29.97 -8.69 17.76
C GLU A 452 -29.40 -9.76 16.80
N TYR A 453 -28.10 -10.06 16.87
CA TYR A 453 -27.50 -11.17 16.11
C TYR A 453 -28.08 -12.54 16.49
N GLU A 454 -28.63 -12.69 17.70
CA GLU A 454 -29.26 -13.94 18.12
C GLU A 454 -30.48 -14.29 17.27
N THR A 455 -31.11 -13.29 16.64
CA THR A 455 -32.25 -13.50 15.72
C THR A 455 -31.87 -14.28 14.46
N LEU A 456 -30.57 -14.31 14.11
CA LEU A 456 -30.04 -15.04 12.96
C LEU A 456 -29.75 -16.51 13.27
N ARG A 457 -29.70 -16.90 14.56
CA ARG A 457 -29.36 -18.26 15.00
C ARG A 457 -30.37 -19.27 14.46
N LYS A 458 -29.84 -20.33 13.85
CA LYS A 458 -30.56 -21.56 13.53
C LYS A 458 -30.42 -22.55 14.71
N GLU A 459 -31.05 -23.71 14.57
CA GLU A 459 -31.01 -24.77 15.59
C GLU A 459 -29.56 -25.11 16.01
N PRO A 460 -29.24 -25.03 17.32
CA PRO A 460 -27.88 -25.27 17.79
C PRO A 460 -27.49 -26.75 17.75
N THR A 461 -26.18 -26.97 17.63
CA THR A 461 -25.56 -28.22 18.08
C THR A 461 -24.81 -27.95 19.39
N THR A 462 -25.21 -28.62 20.46
CA THR A 462 -24.63 -28.46 21.80
C THR A 462 -23.80 -29.67 22.19
N PHE A 463 -22.60 -29.42 22.71
CA PHE A 463 -21.71 -30.40 23.33
C PHE A 463 -21.55 -30.06 24.81
N GLU A 464 -22.23 -30.79 25.69
CA GLU A 464 -22.20 -30.56 27.14
C GLU A 464 -21.10 -31.37 27.84
N ASP A 465 -20.30 -30.72 28.69
CA ASP A 465 -19.21 -31.31 29.49
C ASP A 465 -18.34 -32.33 28.71
N VAL A 466 -18.08 -32.01 27.44
CA VAL A 466 -17.30 -32.88 26.55
C VAL A 466 -15.83 -32.82 26.93
N THR A 467 -15.14 -33.95 26.91
CA THR A 467 -13.69 -34.01 27.11
C THR A 467 -12.99 -33.98 25.76
N ILE A 468 -12.12 -32.99 25.55
CA ILE A 468 -11.29 -32.83 24.36
C ILE A 468 -9.89 -33.35 24.69
N SER A 469 -9.35 -34.23 23.85
CA SER A 469 -8.00 -34.77 24.01
C SER A 469 -7.33 -35.05 22.66
N PRO A 470 -5.98 -35.01 22.59
CA PRO A 470 -5.24 -35.29 21.36
C PRO A 470 -5.52 -36.68 20.76
N ASP A 471 -5.86 -37.65 21.61
CA ASP A 471 -5.99 -39.05 21.23
C ASP A 471 -7.43 -39.45 20.83
N GLN A 472 -8.36 -38.50 20.82
CA GLN A 472 -9.77 -38.74 20.48
C GLN A 472 -10.13 -38.16 19.12
N THR A 473 -11.07 -38.81 18.44
CA THR A 473 -11.69 -38.24 17.23
C THR A 473 -12.32 -36.89 17.57
N ASN A 474 -12.17 -35.93 16.67
CA ASN A 474 -12.71 -34.59 16.87
C ASN A 474 -14.23 -34.65 17.04
N VAL A 475 -14.73 -34.13 18.16
CA VAL A 475 -16.15 -34.17 18.50
C VAL A 475 -17.01 -33.29 17.58
N MET A 476 -16.39 -32.29 16.94
CA MET A 476 -17.05 -31.39 15.97
C MET A 476 -16.88 -31.83 14.52
N SER A 477 -16.30 -33.01 14.25
CA SER A 477 -16.00 -33.49 12.88
C SER A 477 -17.22 -33.65 11.96
N SER A 478 -18.43 -33.70 12.52
CA SER A 478 -19.68 -33.74 11.74
C SER A 478 -20.21 -32.36 11.35
N LEU A 479 -19.62 -31.28 11.87
CA LEU A 479 -20.02 -29.91 11.58
C LEU A 479 -19.29 -29.39 10.34
N SER A 480 -20.01 -28.61 9.54
CA SER A 480 -19.50 -27.90 8.38
C SER A 480 -20.29 -26.62 8.15
N GLY A 481 -19.62 -25.55 7.76
CA GLY A 481 -20.27 -24.33 7.28
C GLY A 481 -19.28 -23.18 7.09
N SER A 482 -19.78 -22.06 6.56
CA SER A 482 -19.02 -20.81 6.43
C SER A 482 -19.59 -19.65 7.23
N GLN A 483 -20.75 -19.81 7.86
CA GLN A 483 -21.45 -18.77 8.64
C GLN A 483 -22.00 -19.35 9.93
N TYR A 484 -21.39 -19.01 11.06
CA TYR A 484 -21.79 -19.55 12.34
C TYR A 484 -21.23 -18.77 13.52
N GLU A 485 -21.86 -19.00 14.66
CA GLU A 485 -21.45 -18.52 15.97
C GLU A 485 -21.08 -19.72 16.86
N ILE A 486 -20.04 -19.56 17.67
CA ILE A 486 -19.62 -20.52 18.69
C ILE A 486 -19.60 -19.79 20.04
N VAL A 487 -20.33 -20.32 21.01
CA VAL A 487 -20.25 -19.90 22.42
C VAL A 487 -19.70 -21.08 23.22
N ALA A 488 -18.48 -20.94 23.73
CA ALA A 488 -17.76 -22.02 24.37
C ALA A 488 -17.15 -21.62 25.72
N GLU A 489 -17.20 -22.56 26.66
CA GLU A 489 -16.55 -22.44 27.95
C GLU A 489 -15.62 -23.64 28.16
N PHE A 490 -14.35 -23.37 28.45
CA PHE A 490 -13.29 -24.37 28.61
C PHE A 490 -12.76 -24.41 30.05
N ALA A 491 -12.65 -25.62 30.59
CA ALA A 491 -12.00 -25.93 31.86
C ALA A 491 -10.79 -26.84 31.59
N PRO A 492 -9.58 -26.28 31.41
CA PRO A 492 -8.37 -27.05 31.11
C PRO A 492 -7.83 -27.77 32.35
N ASP A 493 -7.36 -29.01 32.19
CA ASP A 493 -6.58 -29.72 33.22
C ASP A 493 -5.22 -29.05 33.44
N ALA A 494 -4.55 -29.40 34.54
CA ALA A 494 -3.30 -28.77 34.97
C ALA A 494 -2.12 -28.94 33.98
N ASP A 495 -2.13 -29.99 33.17
CA ASP A 495 -1.12 -30.31 32.16
C ASP A 495 -1.47 -29.79 30.75
N THR A 496 -2.66 -29.22 30.57
CA THR A 496 -3.06 -28.61 29.29
C THR A 496 -2.22 -27.39 29.00
N THR A 497 -1.57 -27.35 27.84
CA THR A 497 -0.73 -26.23 27.39
C THR A 497 -1.48 -25.30 26.44
N GLU A 498 -2.39 -25.84 25.64
CA GLU A 498 -3.15 -25.07 24.64
C GLU A 498 -4.47 -25.78 24.33
N PHE A 499 -5.52 -25.02 24.04
CA PHE A 499 -6.78 -25.53 23.50
C PHE A 499 -7.45 -24.46 22.65
N GLY A 500 -8.38 -24.86 21.79
CA GLY A 500 -9.08 -23.91 20.92
C GLY A 500 -9.83 -24.56 19.78
N PHE A 501 -10.08 -23.76 18.76
CA PHE A 501 -10.78 -24.12 17.54
C PHE A 501 -9.89 -23.91 16.31
N LYS A 502 -10.04 -24.81 15.33
CA LYS A 502 -9.64 -24.59 13.95
C LYS A 502 -10.92 -24.39 13.15
N LEU A 503 -11.00 -23.28 12.43
CA LEU A 503 -12.16 -22.75 11.75
C LEU A 503 -11.87 -22.71 10.25
N ARG A 504 -12.91 -22.83 9.42
CA ARG A 504 -12.78 -22.82 7.95
C ARG A 504 -11.71 -23.80 7.46
N VAL A 505 -11.71 -25.02 8.01
CA VAL A 505 -10.70 -26.04 7.75
C VAL A 505 -10.92 -26.65 6.36
N GLY A 506 -9.91 -26.54 5.50
CA GLY A 506 -9.83 -27.20 4.20
C GLY A 506 -8.59 -28.09 4.15
N LYS A 507 -8.69 -29.34 4.60
CA LYS A 507 -7.53 -30.26 4.75
C LYS A 507 -6.73 -30.45 3.47
N ASP A 508 -7.42 -30.65 2.35
CA ASP A 508 -6.76 -30.85 1.05
C ASP A 508 -6.09 -29.58 0.52
N ALA A 509 -6.57 -28.42 0.96
CA ALA A 509 -6.05 -27.10 0.61
C ALA A 509 -5.02 -26.56 1.62
N ASP A 510 -4.73 -27.29 2.72
CA ASP A 510 -3.94 -26.83 3.87
C ASP A 510 -4.41 -25.45 4.41
N GLN A 511 -5.73 -25.25 4.49
CA GLN A 511 -6.34 -24.02 4.98
C GLN A 511 -6.95 -24.20 6.37
N GLU A 512 -6.71 -23.27 7.28
CA GLU A 512 -7.36 -23.14 8.58
C GLU A 512 -7.16 -21.73 9.17
N THR A 513 -8.12 -21.29 9.99
CA THR A 513 -7.97 -20.15 10.90
C THR A 513 -8.08 -20.65 12.33
N ILE A 514 -7.14 -20.31 13.21
CA ILE A 514 -7.07 -20.88 14.55
C ILE A 514 -7.42 -19.82 15.60
N VAL A 515 -8.35 -20.14 16.49
CA VAL A 515 -8.61 -19.37 17.70
C VAL A 515 -8.24 -20.23 18.89
N LYS A 516 -7.25 -19.80 19.68
CA LYS A 516 -6.66 -20.65 20.73
C LYS A 516 -6.34 -19.89 21.99
N TYR A 517 -6.26 -20.59 23.11
CA TYR A 517 -5.75 -20.08 24.37
C TYR A 517 -4.53 -20.90 24.82
N ASN A 518 -3.43 -20.21 25.11
CA ASN A 518 -2.23 -20.81 25.67
C ASN A 518 -2.20 -20.62 27.19
N THR A 519 -2.10 -21.71 27.95
CA THR A 519 -2.21 -21.68 29.42
C THR A 519 -0.95 -21.14 30.12
N GLU A 520 0.20 -21.18 29.44
CA GLU A 520 1.48 -20.69 29.95
C GLU A 520 1.61 -19.17 29.74
N THR A 521 1.39 -18.70 28.51
CA THR A 521 1.46 -17.27 28.17
C THR A 521 0.22 -16.49 28.63
N LYS A 522 -0.89 -17.21 28.86
CA LYS A 522 -2.23 -16.66 29.18
C LYS A 522 -2.78 -15.77 28.07
N GLU A 523 -2.55 -16.18 26.84
CA GLU A 523 -2.94 -15.42 25.67
C GLU A 523 -4.04 -16.15 24.91
N VAL A 524 -5.08 -15.39 24.53
CA VAL A 524 -5.95 -15.76 23.42
C VAL A 524 -5.31 -15.29 22.14
N THR A 525 -5.31 -16.14 21.11
CA THR A 525 -4.68 -15.88 19.81
C THR A 525 -5.68 -16.14 18.69
N LEU A 526 -5.76 -15.22 17.73
CA LEU A 526 -6.39 -15.38 16.42
C LEU A 526 -5.28 -15.49 15.36
N ASP A 527 -5.11 -16.67 14.80
CA ASP A 527 -4.08 -17.01 13.83
C ASP A 527 -4.69 -17.27 12.46
N ARG A 528 -4.36 -16.40 11.50
CA ARG A 528 -4.82 -16.46 10.12
C ARG A 528 -3.70 -16.79 9.14
N THR A 529 -2.57 -17.32 9.61
CA THR A 529 -1.39 -17.63 8.77
C THR A 529 -1.66 -18.64 7.65
N LYS A 530 -2.71 -19.46 7.81
CA LYS A 530 -3.19 -20.43 6.80
C LYS A 530 -4.64 -20.20 6.39
N SER A 531 -5.13 -18.97 6.51
CA SER A 531 -6.56 -18.67 6.34
C SER A 531 -7.08 -18.66 4.90
N GLY A 532 -6.24 -18.94 3.91
CA GLY A 532 -6.61 -19.01 2.50
C GLY A 532 -5.78 -18.08 1.63
N GLN A 533 -6.41 -17.38 0.69
CA GLN A 533 -5.74 -16.32 -0.05
C GLN A 533 -5.28 -15.22 0.93
N ALA A 534 -4.15 -14.60 0.64
CA ALA A 534 -3.57 -13.60 1.51
C ALA A 534 -2.75 -12.60 0.68
N PRO A 535 -3.00 -11.29 0.81
CA PRO A 535 -2.06 -10.30 0.30
C PRO A 535 -0.75 -10.32 1.10
N ILE A 536 0.27 -9.66 0.58
CA ILE A 536 1.55 -9.48 1.28
C ILE A 536 1.29 -8.83 2.66
N ASN A 537 2.02 -9.25 3.69
CA ASN A 537 1.87 -8.79 5.08
C ASN A 537 0.53 -9.13 5.75
N PHE A 538 -0.29 -10.04 5.21
CA PHE A 538 -1.58 -10.41 5.81
C PHE A 538 -1.48 -11.62 6.76
N ALA A 539 -0.79 -12.68 6.33
CA ALA A 539 -0.68 -13.95 7.05
C ALA A 539 0.07 -13.80 8.39
N GLN A 540 -0.67 -13.59 9.48
CA GLN A 540 -0.14 -13.29 10.81
C GLN A 540 -1.04 -13.90 11.91
N ALA A 541 -0.52 -13.90 13.14
CA ALA A 541 -1.29 -14.23 14.34
C ALA A 541 -1.27 -13.05 15.32
N TYR A 542 -2.42 -12.78 15.94
CA TYR A 542 -2.62 -11.69 16.89
C TYR A 542 -3.04 -12.24 18.24
N SER A 543 -2.49 -11.70 19.32
CA SER A 543 -2.72 -12.22 20.67
C SER A 543 -3.03 -11.12 21.66
N SER A 544 -3.85 -11.44 22.66
CA SER A 544 -4.05 -10.62 23.85
C SER A 544 -4.05 -11.45 25.11
N LYS A 545 -3.64 -10.83 26.22
CA LYS A 545 -3.67 -11.49 27.53
C LYS A 545 -5.09 -11.55 28.05
N ILE A 546 -5.47 -12.71 28.55
CA ILE A 546 -6.75 -12.94 29.20
C ILE A 546 -6.55 -13.86 30.39
N ASN A 547 -7.12 -13.49 31.53
CA ASN A 547 -7.04 -14.33 32.73
C ASN A 547 -8.15 -15.38 32.71
N LYS A 548 -7.96 -16.46 33.48
CA LYS A 548 -9.09 -17.36 33.75
C LYS A 548 -10.14 -16.64 34.60
N THR A 549 -11.40 -16.94 34.36
CA THR A 549 -12.52 -16.54 35.21
C THR A 549 -12.33 -17.05 36.64
N ALA A 550 -13.10 -16.53 37.60
CA ALA A 550 -12.97 -16.89 39.01
C ALA A 550 -13.15 -18.39 39.31
N ASP A 551 -13.89 -19.11 38.47
CA ASP A 551 -14.09 -20.56 38.51
C ASP A 551 -13.06 -21.36 37.70
N GLY A 552 -12.01 -20.70 37.20
CA GLY A 552 -10.86 -21.31 36.56
C GLY A 552 -11.04 -21.63 35.07
N LYS A 553 -12.01 -21.01 34.40
CA LYS A 553 -12.38 -21.29 33.02
C LYS A 553 -11.93 -20.19 32.06
N ILE A 554 -12.05 -20.46 30.77
CA ILE A 554 -11.89 -19.49 29.68
C ILE A 554 -13.14 -19.55 28.83
N GLN A 555 -13.72 -18.40 28.53
CA GLN A 555 -14.88 -18.29 27.67
C GLN A 555 -14.46 -17.68 26.33
N LEU A 556 -14.89 -18.32 25.24
CA LEU A 556 -14.67 -17.86 23.87
C LEU A 556 -16.02 -17.76 23.16
N HIS A 557 -16.33 -16.57 22.69
CA HIS A 557 -17.49 -16.28 21.85
C HIS A 557 -16.98 -15.86 20.48
N ILE A 558 -17.23 -16.66 19.45
CA ILE A 558 -16.58 -16.55 18.14
C ILE A 558 -17.66 -16.45 17.06
N PHE A 559 -17.51 -15.49 16.17
CA PHE A 559 -18.31 -15.36 14.95
C PHE A 559 -17.42 -15.65 13.75
N VAL A 560 -17.91 -16.46 12.82
CA VAL A 560 -17.23 -16.81 11.57
C VAL A 560 -18.18 -16.60 10.41
N ASP A 561 -17.83 -15.68 9.52
CA ASP A 561 -18.58 -15.41 8.29
C ASP A 561 -17.73 -15.81 7.06
N SER A 562 -18.20 -15.48 5.86
CA SER A 562 -17.58 -15.84 4.59
C SER A 562 -16.12 -15.42 4.52
N SER A 563 -15.75 -14.26 5.04
CA SER A 563 -14.38 -13.75 5.04
C SER A 563 -13.91 -13.08 6.33
N SER A 564 -14.54 -13.39 7.47
CA SER A 564 -14.12 -12.83 8.76
C SER A 564 -14.18 -13.84 9.91
N VAL A 565 -13.34 -13.59 10.91
CA VAL A 565 -13.42 -14.22 12.23
C VAL A 565 -13.31 -13.14 13.30
N GLU A 566 -14.32 -13.07 14.17
CA GLU A 566 -14.32 -12.19 15.34
C GLU A 566 -14.37 -13.02 16.63
N VAL A 567 -13.56 -12.65 17.61
CA VAL A 567 -13.39 -13.37 18.88
C VAL A 567 -13.62 -12.43 20.04
N TYR A 568 -14.44 -12.84 21.00
CA TYR A 568 -14.73 -12.14 22.24
C TYR A 568 -14.39 -13.07 23.42
N GLY A 569 -13.33 -12.74 24.15
CA GLY A 569 -12.84 -13.53 25.28
C GLY A 569 -13.45 -13.07 26.60
N ASN A 570 -13.81 -14.01 27.48
CA ASN A 570 -14.40 -13.76 28.81
C ASN A 570 -15.51 -12.69 28.79
N ASN A 571 -16.54 -12.91 27.99
CA ASN A 571 -17.66 -11.97 27.85
C ASN A 571 -17.23 -10.55 27.42
N GLY A 572 -16.18 -10.44 26.60
CA GLY A 572 -15.82 -9.16 25.98
C GLY A 572 -14.69 -8.38 26.67
N GLU A 573 -14.00 -8.97 27.64
CA GLU A 573 -12.80 -8.37 28.25
C GLU A 573 -11.70 -8.07 27.22
N VAL A 574 -11.61 -8.90 26.18
CA VAL A 574 -10.75 -8.70 25.02
C VAL A 574 -11.49 -9.10 23.75
N CYS A 575 -11.28 -8.37 22.66
CA CYS A 575 -11.84 -8.71 21.35
C CYS A 575 -10.79 -8.65 20.23
N GLY A 576 -10.99 -9.47 19.21
CA GLY A 576 -10.12 -9.60 18.04
C GLY A 576 -10.93 -9.81 16.77
N ALA A 577 -10.79 -8.95 15.77
CA ALA A 577 -11.44 -9.10 14.47
C ALA A 577 -10.40 -9.24 13.34
N ALA A 578 -10.51 -10.26 12.49
CA ALA A 578 -9.63 -10.43 11.35
C ALA A 578 -10.40 -10.85 10.10
N GLN A 579 -10.06 -10.25 8.97
CA GLN A 579 -10.42 -10.79 7.67
C GLN A 579 -9.65 -12.09 7.42
N VAL A 580 -10.26 -12.99 6.66
CA VAL A 580 -9.75 -14.28 6.20
C VAL A 580 -10.28 -14.56 4.79
N PHE A 581 -9.51 -15.18 3.89
CA PHE A 581 -9.98 -15.48 2.52
C PHE A 581 -9.90 -16.97 2.17
N PRO A 582 -10.58 -17.84 2.94
CA PRO A 582 -10.57 -19.29 2.71
C PRO A 582 -11.33 -19.67 1.44
N ASN A 583 -10.97 -20.79 0.82
CA ASN A 583 -11.78 -21.34 -0.26
C ASN A 583 -13.21 -21.58 0.26
N ARG A 584 -14.23 -21.35 -0.58
CA ARG A 584 -15.63 -21.58 -0.16
C ARG A 584 -15.88 -23.03 0.28
N SER A 585 -15.12 -23.99 -0.26
CA SER A 585 -15.13 -25.41 0.14
C SER A 585 -14.48 -25.70 1.51
N SER A 586 -13.72 -24.76 2.07
CA SER A 586 -13.06 -24.90 3.37
C SER A 586 -14.06 -24.61 4.50
N GLN A 587 -14.86 -25.62 4.80
CA GLN A 587 -16.01 -25.52 5.71
C GLN A 587 -15.84 -26.31 7.01
N GLY A 588 -14.72 -27.03 7.18
CA GLY A 588 -14.51 -27.88 8.35
C GLY A 588 -14.35 -27.09 9.65
N ILE A 589 -14.76 -27.69 10.75
CA ILE A 589 -14.68 -27.10 12.10
C ILE A 589 -14.10 -28.16 13.04
N GLU A 590 -13.08 -27.80 13.79
CA GLU A 590 -12.40 -28.70 14.72
C GLU A 590 -12.17 -28.02 16.07
N VAL A 591 -12.38 -28.75 17.18
CA VAL A 591 -11.95 -28.34 18.52
C VAL A 591 -10.78 -29.20 18.99
N TYR A 592 -9.80 -28.63 19.69
CA TYR A 592 -8.60 -29.37 20.09
C TYR A 592 -8.07 -28.98 21.47
N SER A 593 -7.22 -29.85 22.03
CA SER A 593 -6.49 -29.66 23.29
C SER A 593 -5.10 -30.30 23.14
N LEU A 594 -4.05 -29.64 23.61
CA LEU A 594 -2.64 -30.07 23.57
C LEU A 594 -2.06 -30.14 24.99
N GLY A 595 -1.07 -31.02 25.19
CA GLY A 595 -0.40 -31.25 26.48
C GLY A 595 -1.22 -32.04 27.49
N GLY A 596 -2.52 -31.75 27.58
CA GLY A 596 -3.47 -32.36 28.50
C GLY A 596 -4.90 -32.36 27.96
N LYS A 597 -5.86 -32.66 28.83
CA LYS A 597 -7.29 -32.70 28.49
C LYS A 597 -7.99 -31.40 28.87
N THR A 598 -8.98 -31.02 28.07
CA THR A 598 -9.83 -29.86 28.38
C THR A 598 -11.28 -30.30 28.39
N LYS A 599 -12.00 -30.02 29.48
CA LYS A 599 -13.46 -30.12 29.51
C LYS A 599 -14.07 -28.88 28.88
N ALA A 600 -15.11 -29.03 28.08
CA ALA A 600 -15.79 -27.90 27.46
C ALA A 600 -17.31 -28.06 27.43
N THR A 601 -18.00 -26.92 27.49
CA THR A 601 -19.38 -26.81 27.01
C THR A 601 -19.36 -25.91 25.79
N ILE A 602 -19.88 -26.40 24.66
CA ILE A 602 -19.80 -25.71 23.37
C ILE A 602 -21.19 -25.66 22.74
N ASN A 603 -21.67 -24.46 22.41
CA ASN A 603 -22.84 -24.25 21.57
C ASN A 603 -22.37 -23.74 20.21
N TYR A 604 -22.79 -24.43 19.16
CA TYR A 604 -22.57 -24.04 17.78
C TYR A 604 -23.91 -23.66 17.16
N TYR A 605 -24.02 -22.44 16.64
CA TYR A 605 -25.21 -21.93 15.95
C TYR A 605 -24.86 -21.62 14.50
N PRO A 606 -25.40 -22.36 13.51
CA PRO A 606 -25.41 -21.86 12.14
C PRO A 606 -26.19 -20.54 12.10
N LEU A 607 -25.73 -19.56 11.35
CA LEU A 607 -26.42 -18.27 11.21
C LEU A 607 -27.17 -18.17 9.87
N SER A 608 -28.18 -17.31 9.84
CA SER A 608 -28.89 -16.87 8.64
C SER A 608 -28.22 -15.62 8.07
N GLY A 609 -28.29 -15.43 6.75
CA GLY A 609 -27.80 -14.20 6.13
C GLY A 609 -28.81 -13.06 6.29
N ILE A 610 -28.31 -11.82 6.34
CA ILE A 610 -29.10 -10.57 6.45
C ILE A 610 -29.54 -10.05 5.07
N TRP A 611 -28.93 -10.55 4.00
CA TRP A 611 -29.23 -10.16 2.64
C TRP A 611 -30.47 -10.90 2.13
N ASN A 612 -31.24 -10.27 1.25
CA ASN A 612 -32.42 -10.86 0.62
C ASN A 612 -32.06 -11.89 -0.48
N ASN A 613 -31.09 -12.76 -0.18
CA ASN A 613 -30.47 -13.69 -1.11
C ASN A 613 -30.52 -15.15 -0.64
N GLU A 614 -31.30 -15.48 0.41
CA GLU A 614 -31.44 -16.85 0.90
C GLU A 614 -31.79 -17.83 -0.22
N LEU A 615 -30.81 -18.64 -0.61
CA LEU A 615 -30.97 -19.64 -1.64
C LEU A 615 -31.67 -20.87 -1.08
N LYS A 616 -32.91 -21.11 -1.53
CA LYS A 616 -33.72 -22.29 -1.14
C LYS A 616 -33.75 -23.34 -2.23
N GLY A 617 -33.73 -24.61 -1.82
CA GLY A 617 -33.84 -25.77 -2.70
C GLY A 617 -32.49 -26.39 -3.06
N THR A 618 -32.49 -27.21 -4.11
CA THR A 618 -31.35 -28.08 -4.48
C THR A 618 -30.78 -27.79 -5.87
N LYS A 619 -31.22 -26.70 -6.51
CA LYS A 619 -30.74 -26.32 -7.84
C LYS A 619 -29.53 -25.41 -7.71
N ALA A 620 -28.49 -25.68 -8.50
CA ALA A 620 -27.31 -24.83 -8.49
C ALA A 620 -27.65 -23.42 -9.01
N VAL A 621 -27.21 -22.41 -8.25
CA VAL A 621 -27.33 -21.00 -8.58
C VAL A 621 -25.96 -20.39 -8.88
N LEU A 622 -24.92 -20.83 -8.15
CA LEU A 622 -23.55 -20.33 -8.31
C LEU A 622 -22.53 -21.47 -8.24
N VAL A 623 -21.46 -21.34 -9.03
CA VAL A 623 -20.23 -22.14 -8.94
C VAL A 623 -19.11 -21.21 -8.49
N SER A 624 -18.47 -21.52 -7.37
CA SER A 624 -17.28 -20.84 -6.88
C SER A 624 -16.02 -21.61 -7.28
N LEU A 625 -14.94 -20.88 -7.58
CA LEU A 625 -13.62 -21.41 -7.93
C LEU A 625 -12.56 -20.79 -7.01
N SER A 626 -11.61 -21.58 -6.51
CA SER A 626 -10.51 -21.04 -5.68
C SER A 626 -9.57 -20.10 -6.44
N GLU A 627 -9.51 -20.23 -7.77
CA GLU A 627 -8.69 -19.40 -8.64
C GLU A 627 -9.45 -19.15 -9.96
N GLU A 628 -9.38 -17.92 -10.47
CA GLU A 628 -10.00 -17.54 -11.74
C GLU A 628 -8.97 -17.10 -12.80
N GLU A 629 -7.76 -16.72 -12.40
CA GLU A 629 -6.67 -16.36 -13.30
C GLU A 629 -5.43 -17.14 -12.90
N LEU A 630 -4.99 -18.06 -13.76
CA LEU A 630 -3.90 -18.99 -13.50
C LEU A 630 -2.76 -18.81 -14.50
N GLY A 631 -1.55 -18.61 -14.00
CA GLY A 631 -0.30 -18.73 -14.75
C GLY A 631 0.42 -19.99 -14.34
N LYS A 632 0.66 -20.92 -15.27
CA LYS A 632 1.29 -22.22 -15.02
C LYS A 632 2.41 -22.49 -16.01
N THR A 633 3.34 -23.37 -15.66
CA THR A 633 4.41 -23.82 -16.57
C THR A 633 4.08 -25.19 -17.16
N VAL A 634 4.66 -25.54 -18.31
CA VAL A 634 4.46 -26.87 -18.91
C VAL A 634 4.97 -27.99 -17.99
N GLY A 635 4.13 -29.00 -17.75
CA GLY A 635 4.40 -30.14 -16.87
C GLY A 635 3.96 -29.95 -15.42
N GLU A 636 3.53 -28.75 -15.03
CA GLU A 636 3.06 -28.41 -13.70
C GLU A 636 1.73 -29.10 -13.37
N GLU A 637 1.63 -29.63 -12.15
CA GLU A 637 0.38 -30.11 -11.57
C GLU A 637 -0.17 -29.06 -10.59
N PHE A 638 -1.46 -28.71 -10.75
CA PHE A 638 -2.13 -27.72 -9.91
C PHE A 638 -3.56 -28.16 -9.61
N SER A 639 -4.18 -27.57 -8.57
CA SER A 639 -5.54 -27.92 -8.16
C SER A 639 -6.45 -26.70 -8.15
N VAL A 640 -7.69 -26.89 -8.58
CA VAL A 640 -8.77 -25.90 -8.44
C VAL A 640 -9.84 -26.49 -7.52
N TYR A 641 -10.19 -25.75 -6.47
CA TYR A 641 -11.26 -26.11 -5.56
C TYR A 641 -12.56 -25.47 -6.00
N THR A 642 -13.66 -26.20 -5.83
CA THR A 642 -14.99 -25.78 -6.30
C THR A 642 -16.04 -25.95 -5.22
N ALA A 643 -16.98 -25.03 -5.15
CA ALA A 643 -18.17 -25.14 -4.30
C ALA A 643 -19.42 -24.72 -5.08
N ILE A 644 -20.56 -25.35 -4.77
CA ILE A 644 -21.86 -25.03 -5.40
C ILE A 644 -22.80 -24.42 -4.36
N LEU A 645 -23.48 -23.34 -4.73
CA LEU A 645 -24.56 -22.75 -3.94
C LEU A 645 -25.94 -23.05 -4.53
N PRO A 646 -26.98 -23.23 -3.69
CA PRO A 646 -26.90 -23.39 -2.23
C PRO A 646 -26.17 -24.68 -1.84
N GLU A 647 -25.69 -24.78 -0.60
CA GLU A 647 -24.98 -25.98 -0.10
C GLU A 647 -25.79 -27.28 -0.24
N ALA A 648 -27.13 -27.16 -0.22
CA ALA A 648 -28.06 -28.27 -0.42
C ALA A 648 -28.13 -28.77 -1.89
N ALA A 649 -27.52 -28.08 -2.85
CA ALA A 649 -27.40 -28.55 -4.22
C ALA A 649 -26.35 -29.67 -4.36
N ASP A 650 -26.45 -30.43 -5.45
CA ASP A 650 -25.49 -31.49 -5.76
C ASP A 650 -24.09 -30.90 -5.98
N GLN A 651 -23.19 -31.10 -5.02
CA GLN A 651 -21.81 -30.62 -5.07
C GLN A 651 -21.00 -31.30 -6.19
N GLY A 652 -19.98 -30.61 -6.69
CA GLY A 652 -19.09 -31.05 -7.76
C GLY A 652 -19.47 -30.52 -9.15
N VAL A 653 -18.49 -30.56 -10.07
CA VAL A 653 -18.59 -29.94 -11.40
C VAL A 653 -18.20 -30.88 -12.53
N THR A 654 -18.55 -30.51 -13.75
CA THR A 654 -17.97 -31.06 -14.99
C THR A 654 -17.20 -29.96 -15.70
N TRP A 655 -16.07 -30.29 -16.30
CA TRP A 655 -15.19 -29.30 -16.94
C TRP A 655 -15.37 -29.27 -18.46
N LYS A 656 -15.43 -28.06 -19.01
CA LYS A 656 -15.24 -27.79 -20.45
C LYS A 656 -13.97 -26.95 -20.62
N PHE A 657 -13.27 -27.19 -21.73
CA PHE A 657 -12.02 -26.49 -22.06
C PHE A 657 -12.14 -25.87 -23.45
N SER A 658 -11.63 -24.65 -23.63
CA SER A 658 -11.51 -24.06 -24.96
C SER A 658 -10.41 -24.72 -25.81
N ASP A 659 -9.36 -25.24 -25.19
CA ASP A 659 -8.34 -26.11 -25.79
C ASP A 659 -8.00 -27.24 -24.81
N ALA A 660 -8.59 -28.41 -24.99
CA ALA A 660 -8.32 -29.57 -24.14
C ALA A 660 -6.95 -30.22 -24.41
N GLN A 661 -6.16 -29.74 -25.37
CA GLN A 661 -4.85 -30.32 -25.67
C GLN A 661 -3.73 -29.74 -24.80
N VAL A 662 -3.98 -28.62 -24.10
CA VAL A 662 -2.94 -27.95 -23.29
C VAL A 662 -2.84 -28.48 -21.86
N LEU A 663 -3.83 -29.26 -21.40
CA LEU A 663 -3.86 -29.84 -20.06
C LEU A 663 -4.64 -31.16 -20.02
N GLU A 664 -4.47 -31.92 -18.95
CA GLU A 664 -5.28 -33.10 -18.61
C GLU A 664 -5.76 -33.07 -17.15
N ILE A 665 -6.88 -33.73 -16.86
CA ILE A 665 -7.35 -33.95 -15.49
C ILE A 665 -6.62 -35.18 -14.94
N VAL A 666 -5.88 -35.00 -13.86
CA VAL A 666 -5.16 -36.07 -13.13
C VAL A 666 -6.10 -36.79 -12.17
N SER A 667 -6.89 -36.01 -11.41
CA SER A 667 -7.87 -36.52 -10.46
C SER A 667 -8.98 -35.50 -10.24
N GLN A 668 -10.15 -35.99 -9.83
CA GLN A 668 -11.29 -35.14 -9.53
C GLN A 668 -12.19 -35.80 -8.47
N ASP A 669 -12.67 -35.01 -7.53
CA ASP A 669 -13.79 -35.33 -6.63
C ASP A 669 -14.85 -34.20 -6.66
N ASN A 670 -15.71 -34.11 -5.64
CA ASN A 670 -16.77 -33.10 -5.58
C ASN A 670 -16.29 -31.71 -5.16
N ILE A 671 -15.11 -31.58 -4.57
CA ILE A 671 -14.56 -30.32 -4.03
C ILE A 671 -13.27 -29.89 -4.74
N LYS A 672 -12.55 -30.80 -5.39
CA LYS A 672 -11.22 -30.57 -5.94
C LYS A 672 -11.06 -31.23 -7.31
N THR A 673 -10.44 -30.52 -8.24
CA THR A 673 -9.91 -31.09 -9.49
C THR A 673 -8.42 -30.78 -9.60
N THR A 674 -7.61 -31.81 -9.80
CA THR A 674 -6.17 -31.68 -10.06
C THR A 674 -5.91 -31.81 -11.56
N PHE A 675 -5.22 -30.83 -12.12
CA PHE A 675 -4.83 -30.76 -13.52
C PHE A 675 -3.32 -30.92 -13.68
N LYS A 676 -2.89 -31.35 -14.86
CA LYS A 676 -1.51 -31.31 -15.31
C LYS A 676 -1.41 -30.59 -16.64
N THR A 677 -0.52 -29.60 -16.74
CA THR A 677 -0.27 -28.89 -18.01
C THR A 677 0.59 -29.76 -18.94
N VAL A 678 0.27 -29.75 -20.23
CA VAL A 678 0.85 -30.65 -21.25
C VAL A 678 1.68 -29.89 -22.29
N LYS A 679 1.20 -28.73 -22.75
CA LYS A 679 1.91 -27.89 -23.73
C LYS A 679 1.63 -26.41 -23.46
N ALA A 680 2.53 -25.54 -23.92
CA ALA A 680 2.34 -24.10 -23.85
C ALA A 680 1.12 -23.67 -24.68
N GLY A 681 0.44 -22.63 -24.23
CA GLY A 681 -0.79 -22.12 -24.82
C GLY A 681 -1.70 -21.50 -23.77
N SER A 682 -2.93 -21.19 -24.13
CA SER A 682 -3.93 -20.71 -23.19
C SER A 682 -5.24 -21.47 -23.37
N THR A 683 -5.98 -21.63 -22.27
CA THR A 683 -7.33 -22.18 -22.31
C THR A 683 -8.21 -21.55 -21.23
N THR A 684 -9.52 -21.61 -21.43
CA THR A 684 -10.52 -21.27 -20.42
C THR A 684 -11.07 -22.56 -19.84
N LEU A 685 -10.99 -22.70 -18.52
CA LEU A 685 -11.56 -23.78 -17.74
C LEU A 685 -12.99 -23.37 -17.35
N THR A 686 -14.01 -24.04 -17.88
CA THR A 686 -15.41 -23.78 -17.50
C THR A 686 -15.91 -24.90 -16.59
N ALA A 687 -16.11 -24.59 -15.32
CA ALA A 687 -16.72 -25.50 -14.36
C ALA A 687 -18.25 -25.38 -14.45
N VAL A 688 -18.93 -26.49 -14.73
CA VAL A 688 -20.37 -26.56 -14.88
C VAL A 688 -20.95 -27.44 -13.80
N SER A 689 -21.91 -26.92 -13.03
CA SER A 689 -22.69 -27.68 -12.05
C SER A 689 -23.30 -28.97 -12.64
N LYS A 690 -23.50 -30.00 -11.81
CA LYS A 690 -24.02 -31.31 -12.26
C LYS A 690 -25.41 -31.24 -12.89
N ASP A 691 -26.25 -30.30 -12.47
CA ASP A 691 -27.58 -30.07 -13.05
C ASP A 691 -27.54 -29.14 -14.29
N GLY A 692 -26.37 -28.60 -14.62
CA GLY A 692 -26.13 -27.70 -15.75
C GLY A 692 -26.78 -26.32 -15.58
N LYS A 693 -27.10 -25.88 -14.36
CA LYS A 693 -27.81 -24.61 -14.11
C LYS A 693 -26.91 -23.43 -13.83
N ALA A 694 -25.73 -23.68 -13.28
CA ALA A 694 -24.70 -22.68 -13.03
C ALA A 694 -23.35 -23.11 -13.64
N GLU A 695 -22.57 -22.13 -14.11
CA GLU A 695 -21.19 -22.33 -14.55
C GLU A 695 -20.32 -21.13 -14.19
N LYS A 696 -19.02 -21.36 -14.05
CA LYS A 696 -18.01 -20.33 -13.77
C LYS A 696 -16.74 -20.66 -14.54
N THR A 697 -16.04 -19.62 -15.00
CA THR A 697 -14.83 -19.76 -15.81
C THR A 697 -13.59 -19.30 -15.07
N ALA A 698 -12.48 -19.98 -15.32
CA ALA A 698 -11.13 -19.52 -15.00
C ALA A 698 -10.28 -19.48 -16.28
N ASN A 699 -9.39 -18.51 -16.42
CA ASN A 699 -8.43 -18.42 -17.50
C ASN A 699 -7.10 -19.04 -17.07
N LEU A 700 -6.53 -19.87 -17.93
CA LEU A 700 -5.27 -20.55 -17.71
C LEU A 700 -4.29 -20.20 -18.85
N ASN A 701 -3.19 -19.56 -18.49
CA ASN A 701 -2.04 -19.34 -19.37
C ASN A 701 -0.92 -20.31 -19.00
N ILE A 702 -0.45 -21.08 -19.98
CA ILE A 702 0.59 -22.09 -19.81
C ILE A 702 1.82 -21.64 -20.57
N TYR A 703 2.88 -21.35 -19.83
CA TYR A 703 4.14 -20.86 -20.35
C TYR A 703 5.12 -22.00 -20.60
N GLY A 704 5.85 -21.92 -21.71
CA GLY A 704 6.95 -22.85 -22.00
C GLY A 704 8.11 -22.63 -21.04
N ASN A 705 8.88 -23.68 -20.75
CA ASN A 705 10.06 -23.59 -19.87
C ASN A 705 11.40 -23.61 -20.64
N ASP A 706 11.35 -23.79 -21.96
CA ASP A 706 12.55 -23.78 -22.81
C ASP A 706 12.73 -22.41 -23.50
N PRO A 707 13.76 -21.62 -23.12
CA PRO A 707 14.02 -20.33 -23.74
C PRO A 707 14.73 -20.41 -25.10
N SER A 708 14.99 -21.60 -25.65
CA SER A 708 15.79 -21.78 -26.89
C SER A 708 15.25 -21.02 -28.11
N SER A 709 13.96 -20.65 -28.13
CA SER A 709 13.37 -19.83 -29.19
C SER A 709 13.78 -18.36 -29.12
N ILE A 710 14.15 -17.86 -27.94
CA ILE A 710 14.44 -16.44 -27.67
C ILE A 710 15.90 -16.19 -27.24
N ILE A 711 16.56 -17.18 -26.62
CA ILE A 711 17.98 -17.14 -26.25
C ILE A 711 18.71 -18.21 -27.06
N LYS A 712 19.56 -17.78 -28.01
CA LYS A 712 20.24 -18.70 -28.94
C LYS A 712 21.64 -19.10 -28.47
N ASP A 713 22.32 -18.20 -27.77
CA ASP A 713 23.73 -18.37 -27.39
C ASP A 713 23.90 -19.14 -26.09
N LEU A 714 22.82 -19.29 -25.31
CA LEU A 714 22.77 -20.02 -24.05
C LEU A 714 21.70 -21.12 -24.14
N SER A 715 21.99 -22.31 -23.60
CA SER A 715 21.07 -23.45 -23.62
C SER A 715 21.26 -24.36 -22.42
N ASN A 716 20.34 -25.32 -22.24
CA ASN A 716 20.34 -26.31 -21.17
C ASN A 716 20.41 -25.67 -19.77
N PHE A 717 19.55 -24.68 -19.54
CA PHE A 717 19.49 -23.98 -18.27
C PHE A 717 19.13 -24.94 -17.13
N SER A 718 19.98 -24.98 -16.10
CA SER A 718 19.63 -25.53 -14.79
C SER A 718 19.01 -24.41 -13.96
N THR A 719 17.81 -24.62 -13.45
CA THR A 719 17.05 -23.60 -12.74
C THR A 719 16.71 -23.99 -11.31
N ASN A 720 16.63 -22.98 -10.44
CA ASN A 720 15.81 -23.02 -9.22
C ASN A 720 14.79 -21.87 -9.27
N GLY A 721 13.76 -21.95 -8.44
CA GLY A 721 12.61 -21.05 -8.55
C GLY A 721 11.82 -21.30 -9.85
N THR A 722 10.93 -20.37 -10.18
CA THR A 722 10.04 -20.53 -11.34
C THR A 722 10.60 -19.76 -12.53
N TRP A 723 10.85 -20.46 -13.64
CA TRP A 723 11.35 -19.88 -14.89
C TRP A 723 10.50 -20.28 -16.08
N TYR A 724 10.15 -19.33 -16.94
CA TYR A 724 9.29 -19.57 -18.08
C TYR A 724 9.44 -18.50 -19.18
N VAL A 725 8.99 -18.85 -20.37
CA VAL A 725 8.94 -17.97 -21.54
C VAL A 725 7.55 -17.34 -21.61
N LYS A 726 7.51 -16.02 -21.50
CA LYS A 726 6.30 -15.22 -21.70
C LYS A 726 6.63 -14.17 -22.76
N ASP A 727 5.82 -14.17 -23.81
CA ASP A 727 6.01 -13.35 -25.00
C ASP A 727 7.40 -13.59 -25.65
N ASP A 728 8.31 -12.62 -25.53
CA ASP A 728 9.68 -12.62 -26.05
C ASP A 728 10.74 -12.57 -24.94
N ALA A 729 10.34 -12.79 -23.69
CA ALA A 729 11.21 -12.73 -22.52
C ALA A 729 11.34 -14.07 -21.80
N TYR A 730 12.52 -14.30 -21.21
CA TYR A 730 12.72 -15.37 -20.24
C TYR A 730 12.54 -14.77 -18.84
N VAL A 731 11.51 -15.23 -18.15
CA VAL A 731 11.02 -14.64 -16.91
C VAL A 731 11.40 -15.53 -15.74
N GLY A 732 12.05 -14.95 -14.74
CA GLY A 732 12.25 -15.58 -13.43
C GLY A 732 11.30 -14.96 -12.40
N ASN A 733 10.74 -15.78 -11.51
CA ASN A 733 9.89 -15.33 -10.40
C ASN A 733 10.15 -16.15 -9.13
N ASP A 734 10.58 -15.49 -8.06
CA ASP A 734 10.79 -16.07 -6.73
C ASP A 734 10.83 -14.98 -5.65
N GLU A 735 10.34 -15.27 -4.44
CA GLU A 735 10.45 -14.35 -3.30
C GLU A 735 11.90 -14.23 -2.78
N GLY A 736 12.71 -15.28 -2.99
CA GLY A 736 14.13 -15.34 -2.68
C GLY A 736 15.01 -15.33 -3.93
N ASP A 737 16.19 -15.98 -3.88
CA ASP A 737 17.08 -16.08 -5.03
C ASP A 737 16.61 -17.18 -6.00
N ALA A 738 16.31 -16.78 -7.24
CA ALA A 738 16.18 -17.71 -8.35
C ALA A 738 17.27 -17.49 -9.41
N PHE A 739 17.77 -18.59 -9.95
CA PHE A 739 18.89 -18.67 -10.87
C PHE A 739 18.49 -19.52 -12.07
N ALA A 740 18.91 -19.09 -13.25
CA ALA A 740 18.95 -19.90 -14.45
C ALA A 740 20.38 -19.93 -14.98
N VAL A 741 21.08 -21.06 -14.78
CA VAL A 741 22.49 -21.24 -15.17
C VAL A 741 22.56 -22.08 -16.42
N ALA A 742 23.09 -21.52 -17.51
CA ALA A 742 23.29 -22.22 -18.76
C ALA A 742 24.53 -23.13 -18.72
N GLU A 743 24.66 -24.05 -19.66
CA GLU A 743 25.85 -24.92 -19.74
C GLU A 743 27.09 -24.22 -20.32
N GLN A 744 26.90 -23.10 -21.03
CA GLN A 744 27.98 -22.37 -21.71
C GLN A 744 28.94 -21.73 -20.73
N THR A 745 30.24 -21.87 -21.01
CA THR A 745 31.34 -21.28 -20.24
C THR A 745 32.14 -20.28 -21.07
N ASN A 746 32.89 -19.40 -20.42
CA ASN A 746 33.82 -18.50 -21.09
C ASN A 746 34.96 -19.26 -21.80
N GLU A 747 35.47 -18.66 -22.88
CA GLU A 747 36.58 -19.20 -23.66
C GLU A 747 37.91 -18.59 -23.22
N ILE A 748 38.90 -19.45 -22.89
CA ILE A 748 40.22 -19.00 -22.43
C ILE A 748 40.91 -18.20 -23.53
N GLY A 749 41.36 -16.99 -23.19
CA GLY A 749 42.04 -16.08 -24.12
C GLY A 749 41.09 -15.22 -24.97
N MET A 750 39.79 -15.27 -24.70
CA MET A 750 38.76 -14.40 -25.28
C MET A 750 38.13 -13.52 -24.19
N VAL A 751 37.49 -12.44 -24.62
CA VAL A 751 36.59 -11.64 -23.78
C VAL A 751 35.18 -12.17 -24.01
N SER A 752 34.55 -12.68 -22.94
CA SER A 752 33.17 -13.12 -22.96
C SER A 752 32.26 -11.98 -22.50
N THR A 753 31.30 -11.60 -23.33
CA THR A 753 30.33 -10.53 -23.04
C THR A 753 28.94 -11.14 -22.89
N LEU A 754 28.38 -11.07 -21.67
CA LEU A 754 26.99 -11.43 -21.39
C LEU A 754 26.17 -10.16 -21.28
N ALA A 755 25.06 -10.06 -22.01
CA ALA A 755 24.16 -8.93 -21.95
C ALA A 755 22.69 -9.36 -21.86
N ALA A 756 21.86 -8.53 -21.23
CA ALA A 756 20.41 -8.68 -21.20
C ALA A 756 19.71 -7.35 -20.90
N ASP A 757 18.52 -7.16 -21.45
CA ASP A 757 17.59 -6.11 -21.02
C ASP A 757 16.70 -6.70 -19.94
N ALA A 758 16.76 -6.16 -18.73
CA ALA A 758 16.04 -6.66 -17.57
C ALA A 758 14.91 -5.71 -17.16
N ASP A 759 13.67 -6.16 -17.33
CA ASP A 759 12.47 -5.46 -16.86
C ASP A 759 12.16 -5.89 -15.43
N VAL A 760 12.27 -4.94 -14.49
CA VAL A 760 12.02 -5.13 -13.06
C VAL A 760 10.73 -4.44 -12.59
N SER A 761 9.80 -4.14 -13.51
CA SER A 761 8.52 -3.50 -13.18
C SER A 761 7.68 -4.29 -12.17
N ASP A 762 7.64 -5.62 -12.33
CA ASP A 762 6.87 -6.55 -11.50
C ASP A 762 7.71 -7.25 -10.41
N GLY A 763 8.95 -6.78 -10.17
CA GLY A 763 9.89 -7.41 -9.25
C GLY A 763 10.79 -6.43 -8.54
N ASN A 764 11.80 -6.96 -7.84
CA ASN A 764 12.71 -6.12 -7.07
C ASN A 764 14.13 -6.12 -7.64
N THR A 765 14.66 -7.23 -8.15
CA THR A 765 16.08 -7.34 -8.54
C THR A 765 16.29 -8.21 -9.78
N ALA A 766 17.23 -7.78 -10.62
CA ALA A 766 17.72 -8.51 -11.77
C ALA A 766 19.25 -8.60 -11.74
N GLY A 767 19.82 -9.70 -12.21
CA GLY A 767 21.27 -9.84 -12.30
C GLY A 767 21.74 -10.84 -13.34
N LEU A 768 23.03 -10.74 -13.66
CA LEU A 768 23.76 -11.68 -14.49
C LEU A 768 24.67 -12.54 -13.61
N ILE A 769 24.71 -13.84 -13.91
CA ILE A 769 25.60 -14.80 -13.27
C ILE A 769 26.82 -14.98 -14.17
N LEU A 770 28.01 -14.77 -13.63
CA LEU A 770 29.27 -14.91 -14.32
C LEU A 770 30.12 -15.98 -13.64
N LEU A 771 30.83 -16.77 -14.45
CA LEU A 771 31.84 -17.72 -13.98
C LEU A 771 31.34 -18.70 -12.91
N SER A 772 30.10 -19.17 -13.01
CA SER A 772 29.56 -20.13 -12.05
C SER A 772 30.24 -21.50 -12.19
N GLN A 773 30.75 -22.02 -11.07
CA GLN A 773 31.51 -23.27 -11.04
C GLN A 773 30.59 -24.50 -11.15
N ASN A 774 29.34 -24.38 -10.72
CA ASN A 774 28.35 -25.45 -10.67
C ASN A 774 26.99 -24.96 -11.19
N ALA A 775 26.01 -25.86 -11.27
CA ALA A 775 24.63 -25.49 -11.57
C ALA A 775 23.99 -24.62 -10.46
N ASN A 776 24.49 -24.72 -9.23
CA ASN A 776 24.11 -23.87 -8.11
C ASN A 776 25.15 -22.73 -7.94
N PRO A 777 24.81 -21.47 -8.28
CA PRO A 777 25.74 -20.35 -8.19
C PRO A 777 26.27 -20.09 -6.78
N LYS A 778 25.51 -20.47 -5.74
CA LYS A 778 25.88 -20.27 -4.33
C LYS A 778 27.15 -21.04 -3.93
N GLU A 779 27.54 -22.05 -4.69
CA GLU A 779 28.75 -22.85 -4.45
C GLU A 779 30.02 -22.23 -5.05
N GLY A 780 29.91 -21.17 -5.83
CA GLY A 780 31.04 -20.58 -6.54
C GLY A 780 30.59 -19.82 -7.77
N SER A 781 30.51 -18.49 -7.71
CA SER A 781 30.19 -17.65 -8.88
C SER A 781 30.43 -16.17 -8.58
N VAL A 782 30.33 -15.34 -9.62
CA VAL A 782 30.24 -13.89 -9.50
C VAL A 782 28.84 -13.46 -9.92
N ILE A 783 28.20 -12.62 -9.12
CA ILE A 783 26.89 -12.05 -9.41
C ILE A 783 27.04 -10.55 -9.60
N VAL A 784 26.49 -10.03 -10.69
CA VAL A 784 26.31 -8.60 -10.93
C VAL A 784 24.81 -8.33 -10.99
N ASN A 785 24.27 -7.55 -10.06
CA ASN A 785 22.82 -7.32 -9.99
C ASN A 785 22.46 -5.86 -9.72
N ILE A 786 21.20 -5.53 -9.93
CA ILE A 786 20.59 -4.23 -9.70
C ILE A 786 19.15 -4.39 -9.23
N ASN A 787 18.72 -3.52 -8.31
CA ASN A 787 17.32 -3.44 -7.89
C ASN A 787 16.54 -2.33 -8.59
N LYS A 788 15.21 -2.36 -8.45
CA LYS A 788 14.29 -1.37 -9.06
C LYS A 788 14.52 0.09 -8.65
N ASN A 789 15.31 0.34 -7.62
CA ASN A 789 15.67 1.66 -7.13
C ASN A 789 17.01 2.16 -7.69
N GLY A 790 17.69 1.37 -8.54
CA GLY A 790 18.98 1.71 -9.12
C GLY A 790 20.18 1.32 -8.26
N GLU A 791 19.98 0.60 -7.16
CA GLU A 791 21.08 0.13 -6.31
C GLU A 791 21.66 -1.15 -6.91
N PHE A 792 22.95 -1.13 -7.24
CA PHE A 792 23.65 -2.27 -7.84
C PHE A 792 24.68 -2.88 -6.88
N ARG A 793 24.92 -4.18 -7.04
CA ARG A 793 25.90 -4.93 -6.26
C ARG A 793 26.65 -5.92 -7.16
N VAL A 794 27.95 -6.00 -6.94
CA VAL A 794 28.86 -6.97 -7.57
C VAL A 794 29.56 -7.73 -6.46
N PHE A 795 29.34 -9.04 -6.41
CA PHE A 795 29.83 -9.89 -5.33
C PHE A 795 30.13 -11.31 -5.79
N GLU A 796 30.94 -12.02 -5.01
CA GLU A 796 31.27 -13.43 -5.22
C GLU A 796 30.51 -14.30 -4.22
N PHE A 797 29.93 -15.39 -4.71
CA PHE A 797 29.64 -16.56 -3.89
C PHE A 797 30.90 -17.41 -3.84
N THR A 798 31.48 -17.59 -2.65
CA THR A 798 32.76 -18.30 -2.46
C THR A 798 32.58 -19.74 -1.96
N GLY A 799 31.34 -20.20 -1.85
CA GLY A 799 30.97 -21.51 -1.33
C GLY A 799 29.79 -21.42 -0.36
N LEU A 800 29.46 -22.56 0.26
CA LEU A 800 28.45 -22.66 1.31
C LEU A 800 29.14 -22.82 2.68
N ASP A 801 28.52 -22.28 3.74
CA ASP A 801 28.93 -22.52 5.11
C ASP A 801 28.43 -23.89 5.64
N GLY A 802 28.69 -24.18 6.91
CA GLY A 802 28.31 -25.45 7.55
C GLY A 802 26.80 -25.69 7.65
N ASP A 803 25.99 -24.64 7.50
CA ASP A 803 24.52 -24.66 7.56
C ASP A 803 23.89 -24.61 6.16
N GLY A 804 24.73 -24.56 5.10
CA GLY A 804 24.28 -24.51 3.71
C GLY A 804 23.96 -23.10 3.20
N ASN A 805 24.30 -22.05 3.93
CA ASN A 805 24.10 -20.67 3.48
C ASN A 805 25.26 -20.20 2.59
N PRO A 806 25.00 -19.34 1.60
CA PRO A 806 26.07 -18.80 0.75
C PRO A 806 27.03 -17.89 1.52
N ILE A 807 28.33 -18.07 1.27
CA ILE A 807 29.39 -17.18 1.77
C ILE A 807 29.64 -16.11 0.71
N VAL A 808 29.34 -14.85 1.06
CA VAL A 808 29.38 -13.71 0.13
C VAL A 808 30.61 -12.84 0.38
N LYS A 809 31.32 -12.49 -0.70
CA LYS A 809 32.41 -11.50 -0.71
C LYS A 809 32.04 -10.35 -1.66
N ASP A 810 31.75 -9.18 -1.08
CA ASP A 810 31.46 -7.97 -1.85
C ASP A 810 32.70 -7.45 -2.57
N LEU A 811 32.52 -7.12 -3.85
CA LEU A 811 33.56 -6.47 -4.65
C LEU A 811 33.27 -4.96 -4.76
N ILE A 812 32.12 -4.60 -5.33
CA ILE A 812 31.72 -3.21 -5.57
C ILE A 812 30.19 -3.10 -5.42
N TYR A 813 29.70 -1.97 -4.90
CA TYR A 813 28.29 -1.62 -4.87
C TYR A 813 28.14 -0.11 -5.10
N GLY A 814 26.96 0.31 -5.53
CA GLY A 814 26.69 1.72 -5.81
C GLY A 814 25.25 1.97 -6.23
N ILE A 815 25.00 3.17 -6.74
CA ILE A 815 23.68 3.61 -7.19
C ILE A 815 23.83 4.25 -8.57
N VAL A 816 22.97 3.86 -9.50
CA VAL A 816 22.75 4.54 -10.78
C VAL A 816 21.37 5.19 -10.79
N PRO A 817 21.10 6.17 -11.68
CA PRO A 817 19.75 6.70 -11.84
C PRO A 817 18.73 5.60 -12.09
N LYS A 818 17.55 5.73 -11.46
CA LYS A 818 16.43 4.84 -11.70
C LYS A 818 16.03 4.89 -13.17
N ALA A 819 15.76 3.74 -13.79
CA ALA A 819 15.21 3.67 -15.13
C ALA A 819 13.74 4.10 -15.12
N ASP A 820 13.35 5.05 -15.96
CA ASP A 820 11.98 5.59 -16.02
C ASP A 820 10.94 4.53 -16.44
N ASP A 821 11.35 3.59 -17.28
CA ASP A 821 10.56 2.45 -17.75
C ASP A 821 10.75 1.17 -16.91
N SER A 822 11.56 1.22 -15.85
CA SER A 822 11.98 0.07 -15.05
C SER A 822 12.75 -1.01 -15.83
N ILE A 823 13.33 -0.66 -16.98
CA ILE A 823 14.15 -1.56 -17.79
C ILE A 823 15.63 -1.16 -17.66
N TYR A 824 16.46 -2.10 -17.19
CA TYR A 824 17.90 -1.91 -17.12
C TYR A 824 18.62 -2.70 -18.21
N LYS A 825 19.49 -2.04 -18.97
CA LYS A 825 20.40 -2.70 -19.91
C LYS A 825 21.64 -3.17 -19.17
N LEU A 826 21.75 -4.47 -18.94
CA LEU A 826 22.85 -5.08 -18.21
C LEU A 826 23.86 -5.63 -19.21
N ARG A 827 25.15 -5.34 -19.01
CA ARG A 827 26.24 -5.95 -19.78
C ARG A 827 27.43 -6.22 -18.89
N ALA A 828 27.95 -7.43 -18.91
CA ALA A 828 29.18 -7.81 -18.23
C ALA A 828 30.21 -8.39 -19.21
N GLU A 829 31.45 -7.96 -19.10
CA GLU A 829 32.60 -8.52 -19.81
C GLU A 829 33.49 -9.28 -18.84
N VAL A 830 33.97 -10.45 -19.28
CA VAL A 830 34.88 -11.32 -18.53
C VAL A 830 36.13 -11.59 -19.38
N ASN A 831 37.29 -11.21 -18.86
CA ASN A 831 38.60 -11.48 -19.47
C ASN A 831 39.53 -12.13 -18.43
N GLY A 832 39.53 -13.46 -18.40
CA GLY A 832 40.18 -14.22 -17.34
C GLY A 832 39.59 -13.86 -15.97
N LYS A 833 40.41 -13.32 -15.08
CA LYS A 833 39.98 -12.88 -13.74
C LYS A 833 39.39 -11.47 -13.69
N HIS A 834 39.52 -10.72 -14.78
CA HIS A 834 39.08 -9.35 -14.86
C HIS A 834 37.63 -9.29 -15.31
N ILE A 835 36.82 -8.48 -14.62
CA ILE A 835 35.43 -8.24 -14.98
C ILE A 835 35.17 -6.75 -15.15
N LYS A 836 34.30 -6.43 -16.10
CA LYS A 836 33.68 -5.10 -16.22
C LYS A 836 32.18 -5.24 -16.28
N TYR A 837 31.45 -4.32 -15.66
CA TYR A 837 30.00 -4.34 -15.64
C TYR A 837 29.45 -2.95 -15.97
N TRP A 838 28.46 -2.94 -16.86
CA TRP A 838 27.75 -1.75 -17.30
C TRP A 838 26.27 -1.88 -17.02
N ILE A 839 25.67 -0.74 -16.67
CA ILE A 839 24.23 -0.58 -16.50
C ILE A 839 23.84 0.64 -17.30
N ASN A 840 22.89 0.50 -18.24
CA ASN A 840 22.44 1.59 -19.11
C ASN A 840 23.62 2.31 -19.81
N ASP A 841 24.55 1.51 -20.33
CA ASP A 841 25.78 1.93 -21.00
C ASP A 841 26.81 2.67 -20.11
N GLU A 842 26.53 2.85 -18.82
CA GLU A 842 27.48 3.42 -17.84
C GLU A 842 28.35 2.32 -17.21
N LEU A 843 29.68 2.48 -17.21
CA LEU A 843 30.60 1.56 -16.54
C LEU A 843 30.52 1.74 -15.03
N VAL A 844 29.98 0.74 -14.33
CA VAL A 844 29.78 0.79 -12.87
C VAL A 844 30.78 -0.06 -12.09
N CYS A 845 31.47 -0.99 -12.75
CA CYS A 845 32.47 -1.87 -12.15
C CYS A 845 33.61 -2.18 -13.12
N ASP A 846 34.84 -2.09 -12.64
CA ASP A 846 36.06 -2.56 -13.30
C ASP A 846 36.96 -3.15 -12.20
N THR A 847 36.99 -4.49 -12.08
CA THR A 847 37.62 -5.17 -10.94
C THR A 847 38.13 -6.56 -11.29
N ASN A 848 38.88 -7.18 -10.36
CA ASN A 848 39.30 -8.56 -10.45
C ASN A 848 38.52 -9.44 -9.46
N GLN A 849 38.38 -10.72 -9.82
CA GLN A 849 37.71 -11.74 -9.03
C GLN A 849 38.48 -13.07 -9.04
N ASP A 850 38.06 -14.02 -8.22
CA ASP A 850 38.87 -15.21 -7.90
C ASP A 850 38.79 -16.36 -8.92
N PHE A 851 37.70 -16.47 -9.68
CA PHE A 851 37.43 -17.51 -10.68
C PHE A 851 38.04 -17.17 -12.04
N GLU A 852 38.40 -18.15 -12.85
CA GLU A 852 38.98 -17.91 -14.20
C GLU A 852 38.11 -18.47 -15.33
N THR A 853 37.40 -19.56 -15.03
CA THR A 853 36.48 -20.21 -15.96
C THR A 853 35.18 -20.56 -15.25
N GLY A 854 34.05 -20.49 -15.93
CA GLY A 854 32.78 -20.95 -15.40
C GLY A 854 31.60 -20.61 -16.29
N ARG A 855 30.40 -20.98 -15.84
CA ARG A 855 29.13 -20.87 -16.56
C ARG A 855 28.50 -19.49 -16.45
N PHE A 856 27.63 -19.18 -17.40
CA PHE A 856 26.84 -17.95 -17.43
C PHE A 856 25.37 -18.20 -17.11
N GLY A 857 24.66 -17.15 -16.69
CA GLY A 857 23.24 -17.27 -16.35
C GLY A 857 22.58 -15.97 -15.94
N LEU A 858 21.35 -16.10 -15.44
CA LEU A 858 20.49 -15.00 -15.03
C LEU A 858 20.04 -15.20 -13.57
N ASN A 859 19.87 -14.10 -12.84
CA ASN A 859 19.45 -14.10 -11.44
C ASN A 859 18.28 -13.13 -11.23
N VAL A 860 17.30 -13.56 -10.43
CA VAL A 860 16.22 -12.72 -9.91
C VAL A 860 16.15 -12.83 -8.40
N PHE A 861 15.68 -11.76 -7.74
CA PHE A 861 15.41 -11.77 -6.31
C PHE A 861 14.22 -10.88 -5.97
N GLY A 862 13.31 -11.39 -5.13
CA GLY A 862 12.20 -10.62 -4.56
C GLY A 862 11.16 -10.22 -5.59
N GLY A 863 10.67 -11.18 -6.38
CA GLY A 863 9.57 -11.00 -7.34
C GLY A 863 9.94 -11.40 -8.76
N GLN A 864 9.21 -10.82 -9.73
CA GLN A 864 9.29 -11.21 -11.13
C GLN A 864 10.20 -10.26 -11.94
N THR A 865 11.12 -10.82 -12.72
CA THR A 865 11.94 -10.06 -13.67
C THR A 865 11.89 -10.73 -15.03
N ALA A 866 11.67 -9.95 -16.08
CA ALA A 866 11.67 -10.43 -17.47
C ALA A 866 12.99 -10.04 -18.17
N PHE A 867 13.71 -11.03 -18.70
CA PHE A 867 14.94 -10.82 -19.47
C PHE A 867 14.69 -10.93 -20.97
N LYS A 868 15.02 -9.87 -21.70
CA LYS A 868 15.00 -9.82 -23.17
C LYS A 868 16.42 -9.62 -23.71
N ASN A 869 16.58 -9.87 -25.01
CA ASN A 869 17.84 -9.63 -25.73
C ASN A 869 19.06 -10.27 -25.03
N VAL A 870 18.88 -11.47 -24.47
CA VAL A 870 19.96 -12.16 -23.77
C VAL A 870 20.94 -12.72 -24.79
N THR A 871 22.20 -12.25 -24.74
CA THR A 871 23.27 -12.67 -25.66
C THR A 871 24.54 -13.03 -24.92
N LEU A 872 25.29 -13.98 -25.48
CA LEU A 872 26.65 -14.30 -25.04
C LEU A 872 27.58 -14.28 -26.24
N GLU A 873 28.56 -13.38 -26.24
CA GLU A 873 29.57 -13.27 -27.28
C GLU A 873 30.96 -13.59 -26.74
N ASN A 874 31.77 -14.35 -27.49
CA ASN A 874 33.19 -14.57 -27.21
C ASN A 874 34.03 -13.91 -28.30
N ASN A 875 34.77 -12.86 -27.95
CA ASN A 875 35.55 -12.06 -28.89
C ASN A 875 37.06 -12.11 -28.57
N VAL A 876 37.91 -12.10 -29.61
CA VAL A 876 39.37 -12.00 -29.40
C VAL A 876 39.69 -10.62 -28.79
N PRO A 877 40.54 -10.53 -27.74
CA PRO A 877 40.88 -9.26 -27.13
C PRO A 877 41.46 -8.27 -28.16
N SER A 878 40.82 -7.12 -28.32
CA SER A 878 41.30 -6.07 -29.23
C SER A 878 42.63 -5.49 -28.75
N THR A 879 43.62 -5.35 -29.64
CA THR A 879 44.84 -4.59 -29.38
C THR A 879 44.79 -3.16 -29.95
N LYS A 880 43.63 -2.70 -30.45
CA LYS A 880 43.45 -1.40 -31.13
C LYS A 880 42.24 -0.65 -30.59
N THR A 881 42.41 0.65 -30.36
CA THR A 881 41.30 1.54 -29.97
C THR A 881 41.03 2.53 -31.11
N SER A 882 39.79 2.61 -31.57
CA SER A 882 39.35 3.55 -32.61
C SER A 882 38.24 4.44 -32.06
N ILE A 883 38.25 5.73 -32.43
CA ILE A 883 37.16 6.65 -32.07
C ILE A 883 36.14 6.62 -33.21
N PRO A 884 34.88 6.26 -32.94
CA PRO A 884 33.80 6.42 -33.91
C PRO A 884 33.73 7.86 -34.45
N GLU A 885 33.41 8.03 -35.73
CA GLU A 885 33.20 9.33 -36.42
C GLU A 885 34.40 10.28 -36.58
N SER A 886 35.47 10.16 -35.78
CA SER A 886 36.68 11.00 -35.94
C SER A 886 37.65 10.52 -37.04
N GLY A 887 37.59 9.23 -37.39
CA GLY A 887 38.55 8.58 -38.29
C GLY A 887 39.94 8.31 -37.70
N LEU A 888 40.14 8.47 -36.39
CA LEU A 888 41.41 8.22 -35.70
C LEU A 888 41.47 6.81 -35.08
N THR A 889 42.62 6.15 -35.23
CA THR A 889 42.93 4.83 -34.64
C THR A 889 44.25 4.94 -33.88
N PHE A 890 44.35 4.32 -32.71
CA PHE A 890 45.54 4.35 -31.88
C PHE A 890 46.08 2.93 -31.70
N ASP A 891 47.37 2.75 -31.98
CA ASP A 891 48.12 1.51 -31.76
C ASP A 891 49.01 1.68 -30.50
N ASN A 892 49.13 0.65 -29.67
CA ASN A 892 49.93 0.61 -28.43
C ASN A 892 49.54 1.62 -27.34
N THR A 893 48.36 1.41 -26.75
CA THR A 893 47.93 2.14 -25.56
C THR A 893 48.76 1.74 -24.32
N PRO A 894 49.32 2.71 -23.54
CA PRO A 894 49.66 2.47 -22.14
C PRO A 894 48.41 2.01 -21.38
N GLY A 895 48.56 1.18 -20.34
CA GLY A 895 47.44 0.64 -19.56
C GLY A 895 46.52 1.68 -18.89
N ASP A 896 46.90 2.96 -18.91
CA ASP A 896 46.24 4.08 -18.22
C ASP A 896 45.55 5.07 -19.17
N LEU A 897 45.27 4.67 -20.43
CA LEU A 897 44.53 5.51 -21.38
C LEU A 897 43.03 5.20 -21.31
N HIS A 898 42.24 6.20 -20.95
CA HIS A 898 40.78 6.10 -20.89
C HIS A 898 40.14 6.89 -22.04
N VAL A 899 39.11 6.30 -22.67
CA VAL A 899 38.27 6.95 -23.67
C VAL A 899 36.87 7.10 -23.08
N SER A 900 36.35 8.33 -23.06
CA SER A 900 34.94 8.61 -22.71
C SER A 900 34.41 9.68 -23.67
N ASP A 901 33.29 9.40 -24.34
CA ASP A 901 32.43 10.34 -25.07
C ASP A 901 33.16 11.58 -25.61
N ASP A 902 33.93 11.36 -26.69
CA ASP A 902 34.68 12.37 -27.46
C ASP A 902 35.91 13.01 -26.78
N SER A 903 36.41 12.45 -25.68
CA SER A 903 37.57 12.99 -24.95
C SER A 903 38.61 11.94 -24.52
N TYR A 904 39.86 12.40 -24.36
CA TYR A 904 40.97 11.61 -23.82
C TYR A 904 41.43 12.14 -22.47
N VAL A 905 41.68 11.23 -21.52
CA VAL A 905 42.39 11.52 -20.28
C VAL A 905 43.67 10.69 -20.26
N VAL A 906 44.81 11.36 -20.11
CA VAL A 906 46.12 10.71 -19.93
C VAL A 906 46.54 10.93 -18.48
N ASP A 907 46.32 9.94 -17.63
CA ASP A 907 46.73 9.99 -16.22
C ASP A 907 47.99 9.15 -16.00
N LYS A 908 49.07 9.78 -15.53
CA LYS A 908 50.30 9.09 -15.09
C LYS A 908 50.65 9.40 -13.62
N GLY A 909 49.70 9.94 -12.86
CA GLY A 909 49.93 10.42 -11.50
C GLY A 909 50.67 11.77 -11.44
N LYS A 910 50.62 12.41 -10.27
CA LYS A 910 51.27 13.72 -10.03
C LYS A 910 52.78 13.62 -10.30
N ASP A 911 53.32 14.59 -11.03
CA ASP A 911 54.74 14.78 -11.37
C ASP A 911 55.29 14.02 -12.60
N GLN A 912 54.44 13.42 -13.45
CA GLN A 912 54.87 12.79 -14.72
C GLN A 912 54.10 13.33 -15.95
N ASN A 913 54.81 13.51 -17.06
CA ASN A 913 54.18 13.94 -18.32
C ASN A 913 53.49 12.76 -19.03
N GLY A 914 52.21 12.93 -19.41
CA GLY A 914 51.45 12.02 -20.27
C GLY A 914 51.27 12.58 -21.68
N PHE A 915 51.44 11.75 -22.72
CA PHE A 915 51.24 12.13 -24.12
C PHE A 915 50.54 11.02 -24.91
N ALA A 916 49.68 11.40 -25.85
CA ALA A 916 49.13 10.53 -26.89
C ALA A 916 49.61 11.03 -28.26
N ILE A 917 50.10 10.13 -29.11
CA ILE A 917 50.58 10.44 -30.46
C ILE A 917 49.66 9.73 -31.45
N SER A 918 49.14 10.50 -32.41
CA SER A 918 48.42 9.96 -33.57
C SER A 918 49.43 9.38 -34.57
N ASP A 919 49.14 8.21 -35.15
CA ASP A 919 49.94 7.58 -36.20
C ASP A 919 49.79 8.27 -37.58
N GLN A 920 48.88 9.23 -37.68
CA GLN A 920 48.65 9.99 -38.90
C GLN A 920 49.67 11.11 -39.12
N ASN A 921 50.24 11.17 -40.34
CA ASN A 921 51.04 12.30 -40.80
C ASN A 921 50.19 13.58 -40.90
N ILE A 922 50.80 14.74 -40.62
CA ILE A 922 50.16 16.06 -40.82
C ILE A 922 49.77 16.24 -42.27
N ASP A 923 48.46 16.39 -42.51
CA ASP A 923 47.92 16.80 -43.80
C ASP A 923 48.19 18.29 -44.03
N ILE A 924 49.21 18.56 -44.85
CA ILE A 924 49.59 19.91 -45.26
C ILE A 924 48.50 20.63 -46.08
N ALA A 925 47.46 19.94 -46.58
CA ALA A 925 46.33 20.57 -47.25
C ALA A 925 45.32 21.19 -46.26
N LYS A 926 45.23 20.67 -45.02
CA LYS A 926 44.31 21.19 -44.00
C LYS A 926 44.70 22.58 -43.48
N ASN A 927 45.99 22.96 -43.53
CA ASN A 927 46.58 24.25 -43.11
C ASN A 927 46.29 24.72 -41.67
N THR A 928 45.29 24.20 -40.96
CA THR A 928 44.85 24.62 -39.63
C THR A 928 44.41 23.40 -38.82
N TYR A 929 44.92 23.30 -37.61
CA TYR A 929 44.59 22.29 -36.61
C TYR A 929 43.98 22.98 -35.39
N THR A 930 42.92 22.43 -34.81
CA THR A 930 42.26 23.00 -33.62
C THR A 930 42.06 21.91 -32.58
N LEU A 931 42.43 22.21 -31.34
CA LEU A 931 42.25 21.36 -30.18
C LEU A 931 41.50 22.16 -29.10
N ASP A 932 40.39 21.60 -28.63
CA ASP A 932 39.65 22.15 -27.49
C ASP A 932 40.16 21.50 -26.19
N MET A 933 40.40 22.30 -25.15
CA MET A 933 41.02 21.87 -23.90
C MET A 933 40.28 22.44 -22.68
N ASP A 934 39.83 21.59 -21.76
CA ASP A 934 39.25 22.05 -20.48
C ASP A 934 40.36 22.52 -19.52
N SER A 935 40.24 23.72 -18.96
CA SER A 935 41.25 24.28 -18.05
C SER A 935 41.19 23.71 -16.63
N LYS A 936 40.10 23.03 -16.24
CA LYS A 936 39.95 22.43 -14.90
C LYS A 936 40.88 21.25 -14.65
N ILE A 937 41.32 20.58 -15.71
CA ILE A 937 42.18 19.38 -15.67
C ILE A 937 43.66 19.72 -15.81
N LEU A 938 44.03 21.01 -15.89
CA LEU A 938 45.42 21.48 -16.01
C LEU A 938 46.04 21.77 -14.63
N GLY A 939 47.32 21.44 -14.46
CA GLY A 939 48.07 21.64 -13.20
C GLY A 939 48.27 23.11 -12.80
N ASP A 940 48.45 23.37 -11.50
CA ASP A 940 48.38 24.70 -10.88
C ASP A 940 49.76 25.26 -10.52
N TRP A 941 50.52 25.77 -11.51
CA TRP A 941 51.78 26.46 -11.25
C TRP A 941 51.67 27.97 -11.50
N ARG A 942 51.93 28.79 -10.48
CA ARG A 942 51.92 30.27 -10.58
C ARG A 942 53.32 30.81 -10.87
N ASN A 943 53.42 31.71 -11.86
CA ASN A 943 54.46 32.75 -12.03
C ASN A 943 55.85 32.50 -12.66
N GLN A 944 56.06 31.53 -13.57
CA GLN A 944 57.13 31.60 -14.59
C GLN A 944 56.67 30.89 -15.89
N ILE A 945 57.24 31.25 -17.05
CA ILE A 945 56.97 30.64 -18.37
C ILE A 945 56.92 29.09 -18.21
N PRO A 946 55.87 28.38 -18.66
CA PRO A 946 55.64 26.99 -18.28
C PRO A 946 56.85 26.10 -18.64
N ALA A 947 57.38 25.29 -17.71
CA ALA A 947 58.31 24.21 -18.02
C ALA A 947 57.54 22.89 -18.22
N SER A 948 58.19 21.87 -18.79
CA SER A 948 57.59 20.54 -19.03
C SER A 948 57.13 19.92 -17.70
N GLY A 949 55.82 19.76 -17.51
CA GLY A 949 55.28 19.12 -16.30
C GLY A 949 53.77 19.24 -16.07
N ASP A 950 53.14 20.38 -16.39
CA ASP A 950 51.74 20.65 -16.02
C ASP A 950 51.01 21.52 -17.05
N VAL A 951 51.00 21.06 -18.31
CA VAL A 951 50.48 21.78 -19.47
C VAL A 951 49.86 20.79 -20.44
N ALA A 952 48.82 21.19 -21.16
CA ALA A 952 48.38 20.45 -22.34
C ALA A 952 48.87 21.17 -23.60
N GLY A 953 49.27 20.38 -24.59
CA GLY A 953 49.95 20.88 -25.76
C GLY A 953 49.90 19.89 -26.90
N VAL A 954 50.20 20.39 -28.11
CA VAL A 954 50.22 19.61 -29.33
C VAL A 954 51.67 19.47 -29.78
N VAL A 955 52.09 18.24 -30.05
CA VAL A 955 53.34 17.96 -30.77
C VAL A 955 53.08 18.25 -32.24
N LEU A 956 53.64 19.35 -32.75
CA LEU A 956 53.41 19.78 -34.13
C LEU A 956 54.31 19.06 -35.11
N PHE A 957 55.52 18.70 -34.69
CA PHE A 957 56.43 17.89 -35.50
C PHE A 957 57.27 17.05 -34.55
N ALA A 958 57.40 15.76 -34.84
CA ALA A 958 58.34 14.86 -34.18
C ALA A 958 59.18 14.16 -35.25
N GLN A 959 60.49 14.05 -35.04
CA GLN A 959 61.38 13.36 -35.97
C GLN A 959 61.50 11.85 -35.69
N SER A 960 60.97 11.38 -34.56
CA SER A 960 60.85 9.97 -34.21
C SER A 960 59.73 9.74 -33.19
N ASP A 961 59.42 8.47 -32.95
CA ASP A 961 58.43 8.02 -31.95
C ASP A 961 58.84 8.38 -30.51
N ASP A 962 60.13 8.61 -30.26
CA ASP A 962 60.65 9.16 -29.00
C ASP A 962 60.96 10.65 -29.17
N PHE A 963 59.93 11.47 -29.04
CA PHE A 963 60.00 12.92 -29.25
C PHE A 963 61.05 13.62 -28.37
N PHE A 964 61.29 13.16 -27.13
CA PHE A 964 62.24 13.83 -26.22
C PHE A 964 63.70 13.65 -26.64
N ALA A 965 64.01 12.56 -27.34
CA ALA A 965 65.34 12.24 -27.85
C ALA A 965 65.49 12.52 -29.36
N GLY A 966 64.41 12.43 -30.13
CA GLY A 966 64.41 12.60 -31.59
C GLY A 966 64.34 14.05 -32.06
N GLY A 967 63.84 14.94 -31.20
CA GLY A 967 63.66 16.34 -31.52
C GLY A 967 62.35 16.63 -32.26
N GLY A 968 61.83 17.84 -32.04
CA GLY A 968 60.52 18.24 -32.57
C GLY A 968 60.08 19.63 -32.09
N ILE A 969 58.91 20.07 -32.54
CA ILE A 969 58.32 21.37 -32.19
C ILE A 969 57.05 21.15 -31.38
N ILE A 970 56.96 21.75 -30.19
CA ILE A 970 55.79 21.71 -29.32
C ILE A 970 55.22 23.11 -29.16
N ALA A 971 53.90 23.20 -29.11
CA ALA A 971 53.20 24.34 -28.54
C ALA A 971 52.31 23.88 -27.37
N ASN A 972 52.39 24.57 -26.23
CA ASN A 972 51.65 24.21 -25.03
C ASN A 972 51.03 25.44 -24.35
N VAL A 973 49.99 25.21 -23.55
CA VAL A 973 49.31 26.23 -22.76
C VAL A 973 49.08 25.73 -21.33
N GLY A 974 49.35 26.61 -20.36
CA GLY A 974 49.11 26.35 -18.95
C GLY A 974 47.74 26.83 -18.48
N LYS A 975 47.33 26.35 -17.29
CA LYS A 975 46.04 26.65 -16.63
C LYS A 975 45.65 28.13 -16.59
N TRP A 976 46.63 29.03 -16.55
CA TRP A 976 46.44 30.47 -16.37
C TRP A 976 46.62 31.28 -17.68
N GLY A 977 46.65 30.63 -18.85
CA GLY A 977 46.71 31.30 -20.15
C GLY A 977 48.10 31.72 -20.62
N SER A 978 49.15 31.35 -19.88
CA SER A 978 50.54 31.43 -20.38
C SER A 978 50.81 30.32 -21.37
N TRP A 979 51.40 30.65 -22.52
CA TRP A 979 51.71 29.68 -23.57
C TRP A 979 53.14 29.86 -24.07
N ARG A 980 53.74 28.76 -24.53
CA ARG A 980 55.04 28.78 -25.20
C ARG A 980 55.06 27.81 -26.39
N MET A 981 55.87 28.15 -27.37
CA MET A 981 56.24 27.30 -28.49
C MET A 981 57.76 27.15 -28.49
N PHE A 982 58.25 25.91 -28.50
CA PHE A 982 59.68 25.63 -28.42
C PHE A 982 60.04 24.42 -29.29
N ALA A 983 61.25 24.42 -29.80
CA ALA A 983 61.85 23.26 -30.43
C ALA A 983 62.69 22.50 -29.41
N ARG A 984 62.49 21.20 -29.30
CA ARG A 984 63.42 20.29 -28.63
C ARG A 984 64.39 19.77 -29.69
N LEU A 985 65.68 19.96 -29.48
CA LEU A 985 66.71 19.44 -30.37
C LEU A 985 67.05 17.98 -29.97
N PRO A 986 67.57 17.15 -30.90
CA PRO A 986 67.90 15.76 -30.61
C PRO A 986 68.96 15.56 -29.51
N ASP A 987 69.75 16.60 -29.20
CA ASP A 987 70.70 16.59 -28.08
C ASP A 987 70.03 16.87 -26.71
N GLY A 988 68.70 17.00 -26.69
CA GLY A 988 67.89 17.26 -25.52
C GLY A 988 67.77 18.73 -25.13
N SER A 989 68.46 19.65 -25.83
CA SER A 989 68.35 21.09 -25.57
C SER A 989 67.03 21.67 -26.08
N GLU A 990 66.51 22.70 -25.38
CA GLU A 990 65.29 23.42 -25.79
C GLU A 990 65.65 24.78 -26.37
N VAL A 991 65.12 25.08 -27.54
CA VAL A 991 65.18 26.38 -28.19
C VAL A 991 63.78 26.97 -28.21
N GLU A 992 63.55 28.00 -27.40
CA GLU A 992 62.27 28.70 -27.39
C GLU A 992 62.07 29.46 -28.72
N LEU A 993 60.92 29.23 -29.36
CA LEU A 993 60.58 29.82 -30.65
C LEU A 993 59.66 31.04 -30.49
N ALA A 994 58.70 30.96 -29.55
CA ALA A 994 57.80 32.05 -29.19
C ALA A 994 57.19 31.80 -27.80
N ASN A 995 56.80 32.87 -27.12
CA ASN A 995 56.02 32.80 -25.88
C ASN A 995 55.03 33.98 -25.81
N GLY A 996 54.00 33.83 -24.96
CA GLY A 996 53.06 34.90 -24.69
C GLY A 996 52.07 34.56 -23.58
N ASN A 997 51.19 35.52 -23.30
CA ASN A 997 50.06 35.34 -22.40
C ASN A 997 48.78 35.78 -23.11
N VAL A 998 47.72 34.99 -22.99
CA VAL A 998 46.36 35.46 -23.26
C VAL A 998 45.77 36.03 -21.97
N GLY A 999 45.00 37.12 -22.06
CA GLY A 999 44.44 37.79 -20.88
C GLY A 999 43.55 36.87 -20.05
N GLU A 1000 43.55 37.04 -18.72
CA GLU A 1000 42.66 36.30 -17.81
C GLU A 1000 41.21 36.42 -18.30
N THR A 1001 40.66 35.32 -18.80
CA THR A 1001 39.27 35.22 -19.23
C THR A 1001 38.52 34.38 -18.23
N THR A 1002 37.30 34.81 -17.90
CA THR A 1002 36.38 34.18 -16.94
C THR A 1002 35.79 32.84 -17.45
N TYR A 1003 36.39 32.22 -18.47
CA TYR A 1003 35.86 31.05 -19.19
C TYR A 1003 36.75 29.81 -19.00
N ARG A 1004 36.11 28.64 -18.84
CA ARG A 1004 36.68 27.38 -18.34
C ARG A 1004 37.27 26.45 -19.43
N THR A 1005 37.62 26.96 -20.61
CA THR A 1005 38.07 26.15 -21.75
C THR A 1005 39.00 26.95 -22.67
N TYR A 1006 40.14 26.38 -23.06
CA TYR A 1006 41.05 26.95 -24.06
C TYR A 1006 40.84 26.28 -25.42
N LYS A 1007 40.90 27.07 -26.50
CA LYS A 1007 40.98 26.53 -27.87
C LYS A 1007 42.36 26.82 -28.44
N LEU A 1008 43.14 25.77 -28.66
CA LEU A 1008 44.46 25.86 -29.24
C LEU A 1008 44.32 25.70 -30.76
N LYS A 1009 44.73 26.72 -31.52
CA LYS A 1009 44.62 26.72 -32.98
C LYS A 1009 45.99 26.93 -33.61
N VAL A 1010 46.50 25.90 -34.30
CA VAL A 1010 47.79 26.02 -35.00
C VAL A 1010 47.56 26.11 -36.49
N LYS A 1011 48.12 27.15 -37.11
CA LYS A 1011 48.08 27.35 -38.56
C LYS A 1011 49.47 27.16 -39.16
N LEU A 1012 49.57 26.27 -40.14
CA LEU A 1012 50.79 26.01 -40.90
C LEU A 1012 50.64 26.69 -42.27
N GLU A 1013 51.50 27.68 -42.55
CA GLU A 1013 51.56 28.39 -43.83
C GLU A 1013 52.97 28.25 -44.42
N GLY A 1014 53.20 27.17 -45.18
CA GLY A 1014 54.54 26.84 -45.69
C GLY A 1014 55.53 26.60 -44.55
N ASN A 1015 56.65 27.34 -44.53
CA ASN A 1015 57.66 27.24 -43.47
C ASN A 1015 57.36 28.13 -42.25
N LYS A 1016 56.16 28.69 -42.14
CA LYS A 1016 55.75 29.55 -41.03
C LYS A 1016 54.65 28.88 -40.19
N ILE A 1017 54.88 28.81 -38.88
CA ILE A 1017 53.90 28.34 -37.90
C ILE A 1017 53.31 29.57 -37.20
N SER A 1018 51.98 29.66 -37.16
CA SER A 1018 51.25 30.65 -36.37
C SER A 1018 50.47 29.94 -35.28
N PHE A 1019 50.62 30.42 -34.05
CA PHE A 1019 49.98 29.90 -32.84
C PHE A 1019 48.96 30.89 -32.31
#